data_AF-A0AAD8JSU8-F1
#
_entry.id   AF-A0AAD8JSU8-F1
#
_cell.length_a   1.000
_cell.length_b   1.000
_cell.length_c   1.000
_cell.angle_alpha   90.00
_cell.angle_beta   90.00
_cell.angle_gamma   90.00
#
_symmetry.space_group_name_H-M   'P 1'
#
loop_
_entity.id
_entity.type
_entity.pdbx_description
1 polymer ?
#
loop_
_entity_poly.entity_id
_entity_poly.type
_entity_poly.pdbx_seq_one_letter_code
_entity_poly.pdbx_strand_id
1 'polypeptide(L)'
;MELSSLSLITNHTSSRYTTEALPLNSSSGLYAKLLVSTPIISFHTHKHHPFSSSAIPKGKDEHQTTIPISNNQNDADADDDADTPNQTIVASSLSQHGNLVDKLKAIHMHALAMEQWNASRLKHCHRRHAMSAANLIHYLALTSLDVQHIKDELSSVGLLNLETINPYVIASLSAGIQMLENLKSTSLATHKSDITISMMTSKANSNRDFLIGPPQGQTTHIMVTLGGEAISNETFIYDVLKRGATIIRINCAHGDPTDWSEIITRVKMNSQMLEKPCRILMDLAGPKLRTGKMKPGPCVMKISPKKNACGNVTNPAHVWVAQKGAGPSPPHVSPDAVLYVDGQDFLTNLEIGDIIRFIDARGKQRSLEISKKYPVFNGVGFMAECAKTCYVQNGTEMHIKGNKKRVPYGCVVDVPPRETFVRLRVGDLLVITRDSSNEKLTSSMAGTPRVTCSSGYLFDSVKPGEAIAFDDGKIWGVIKGASISEIVVSITHAGPRGTKLGPEKSINIPESKIQYEGLTSKDIIDLDFVGAHADMVGVSFVRNVNDIVVLKQELEKRKLEQLGIVLKIETKDGVKNLPIMILETMKLPNPLGVMIARGDLAVECGWELMADIQEQIMSICSAAHVPVIWATQVLESLVKTGVPTRAEITDVACGRRASCIMLNKGKHILEAIATLDTILKSSSTKVKVEVKPFVLSNHLS
;
A
#
# COMPACT_ATOMS: atom_id res chain seq x y z
N MET A 1 68.19 14.58 33.82
CA MET A 1 67.07 14.55 32.85
C MET A 1 66.92 13.12 32.32
N GLU A 2 66.91 12.09 33.17
CA GLU A 2 65.86 11.72 34.17
C GLU A 2 64.66 11.07 33.47
N LEU A 3 64.54 9.74 33.50
CA LEU A 3 64.11 8.84 34.60
C LEU A 3 62.58 8.60 34.50
N SER A 4 62.05 7.38 34.66
CA SER A 4 62.65 6.11 35.13
C SER A 4 61.92 4.85 34.59
N SER A 5 62.63 3.71 34.53
CA SER A 5 62.17 2.31 34.84
C SER A 5 60.86 1.72 34.25
N LEU A 6 60.69 0.43 33.93
CA LEU A 6 61.46 -0.83 33.73
C LEU A 6 60.41 -1.84 33.14
N SER A 7 60.65 -2.97 32.46
CA SER A 7 61.68 -3.46 31.52
C SER A 7 61.35 -4.93 31.12
N LEU A 8 61.84 -5.45 29.96
CA LEU A 8 61.89 -6.90 29.59
C LEU A 8 60.52 -7.54 29.19
N ILE A 9 60.38 -8.62 28.39
CA ILE A 9 61.33 -9.53 27.68
C ILE A 9 60.68 -10.26 26.44
N THR A 10 61.47 -10.55 25.37
CA THR A 10 61.31 -11.52 24.21
C THR A 10 59.95 -11.76 23.51
N ASN A 11 59.82 -11.80 22.15
CA ASN A 11 60.39 -12.71 21.11
C ASN A 11 59.89 -14.18 21.18
N HIS A 12 59.70 -15.00 20.11
CA HIS A 12 60.16 -14.96 18.70
C HIS A 12 59.29 -15.89 17.75
N THR A 13 59.23 -15.63 16.42
CA THR A 13 59.11 -16.55 15.22
C THR A 13 58.23 -17.85 15.25
N SER A 14 57.36 -18.21 14.28
CA SER A 14 57.53 -18.56 12.83
C SER A 14 58.44 -19.80 12.54
N SER A 15 58.24 -20.74 11.60
CA SER A 15 57.27 -20.91 10.47
C SER A 15 57.33 -22.33 9.82
N ARG A 16 56.25 -22.82 9.15
CA ARG A 16 56.15 -23.84 8.04
C ARG A 16 56.88 -25.21 8.17
N TYR A 17 56.52 -26.33 7.51
CA TYR A 17 55.60 -26.63 6.37
C TYR A 17 54.49 -27.65 6.79
N THR A 18 54.08 -28.80 6.19
CA THR A 18 54.48 -29.64 5.01
C THR A 18 53.28 -30.49 4.48
N THR A 19 53.47 -31.73 4.01
CA THR A 19 52.51 -32.52 3.18
C THR A 19 52.42 -34.00 3.57
N GLU A 20 51.22 -34.60 3.51
CA GLU A 20 50.99 -35.99 3.02
C GLU A 20 49.47 -36.26 2.79
N ALA A 21 49.06 -37.46 2.31
CA ALA A 21 47.71 -37.72 1.79
C ALA A 21 47.21 -39.18 1.91
N LEU A 22 45.88 -39.37 1.72
CA LEU A 22 45.12 -40.64 1.58
C LEU A 22 44.90 -41.48 2.88
N PRO A 23 43.93 -42.42 2.93
CA PRO A 23 42.55 -42.39 2.41
C PRO A 23 41.47 -42.96 3.40
N LEU A 24 40.20 -43.04 2.95
CA LEU A 24 39.05 -43.78 3.57
C LEU A 24 38.52 -43.18 4.91
N ASN A 25 37.29 -43.45 5.38
CA ASN A 25 36.24 -44.36 4.89
C ASN A 25 34.80 -43.78 5.05
N SER A 26 33.79 -44.47 4.52
CA SER A 26 32.39 -44.00 4.44
C SER A 26 31.52 -44.23 5.69
N SER A 27 30.57 -43.33 5.95
CA SER A 27 29.27 -43.66 6.55
C SER A 27 28.14 -42.85 5.90
N SER A 28 26.98 -43.48 5.69
CA SER A 28 25.91 -42.95 4.83
C SER A 28 24.75 -42.34 5.63
N GLY A 29 24.34 -41.12 5.28
CA GLY A 29 23.08 -40.50 5.72
C GLY A 29 22.39 -39.79 4.56
N LEU A 30 21.29 -40.35 4.04
CA LEU A 30 20.60 -39.78 2.88
C LEU A 30 19.84 -38.51 3.25
N TYR A 31 20.25 -37.38 2.68
CA TYR A 31 19.37 -36.21 2.53
C TYR A 31 18.25 -36.56 1.53
N ALA A 32 17.06 -36.85 2.05
CA ALA A 32 15.88 -37.08 1.23
C ALA A 32 15.50 -35.79 0.46
N LYS A 33 15.38 -35.88 -0.86
CA LYS A 33 14.87 -34.78 -1.69
C LYS A 33 13.42 -34.48 -1.31
N LEU A 34 13.17 -33.30 -0.71
CA LEU A 34 11.82 -32.76 -0.58
C LEU A 34 11.27 -32.38 -1.97
N LEU A 35 10.60 -33.34 -2.61
CA LEU A 35 9.76 -33.09 -3.78
C LEU A 35 8.52 -32.31 -3.36
N VAL A 36 8.62 -30.99 -3.35
CA VAL A 36 7.47 -30.10 -3.21
C VAL A 36 6.68 -30.09 -4.52
N SER A 37 5.86 -31.12 -4.71
CA SER A 37 4.86 -31.18 -5.78
C SER A 37 3.60 -30.40 -5.39
N THR A 38 3.73 -29.09 -5.21
CA THR A 38 2.56 -28.21 -5.25
C THR A 38 2.03 -28.16 -6.69
N PRO A 39 0.71 -28.11 -6.90
CA PRO A 39 0.17 -27.76 -8.21
C PRO A 39 0.66 -26.34 -8.55
N ILE A 40 1.38 -26.22 -9.67
CA ILE A 40 1.79 -24.92 -10.18
C ILE A 40 0.52 -24.22 -10.66
N ILE A 41 0.16 -23.09 -10.04
CA ILE A 41 -0.87 -22.19 -10.57
C ILE A 41 -0.33 -21.61 -11.89
N SER A 42 -0.68 -22.29 -12.97
CA SER A 42 -0.34 -21.93 -14.34
C SER A 42 -1.24 -20.79 -14.79
N PHE A 43 -0.67 -19.60 -14.97
CA PHE A 43 -1.35 -18.49 -15.63
C PHE A 43 -1.53 -18.81 -17.12
N HIS A 44 -2.62 -19.50 -17.45
CA HIS A 44 -3.05 -19.71 -18.84
C HIS A 44 -3.58 -18.40 -19.43
N THR A 45 -2.67 -17.65 -20.04
CA THR A 45 -2.99 -16.54 -20.93
C THR A 45 -3.65 -17.10 -22.20
N HIS A 46 -4.95 -16.84 -22.37
CA HIS A 46 -5.64 -17.15 -23.63
C HIS A 46 -5.03 -16.32 -24.76
N LYS A 47 -4.32 -16.99 -25.68
CA LYS A 47 -3.81 -16.38 -26.90
C LYS A 47 -4.99 -16.03 -27.82
N HIS A 48 -5.36 -14.75 -27.87
CA HIS A 48 -6.23 -14.26 -28.93
C HIS A 48 -5.54 -14.39 -30.29
N HIS A 49 -6.14 -15.17 -31.20
CA HIS A 49 -5.87 -15.02 -32.62
C HIS A 49 -6.55 -13.74 -33.15
N PRO A 50 -5.96 -13.05 -34.14
CA PRO A 50 -6.49 -11.78 -34.64
C PRO A 50 -7.72 -12.00 -35.54
N PHE A 51 -8.77 -11.21 -35.33
CA PHE A 51 -9.87 -11.10 -36.28
C PHE A 51 -9.43 -10.30 -37.53
N SER A 52 -9.60 -10.89 -38.72
CA SER A 52 -9.40 -10.22 -40.00
C SER A 52 -10.69 -9.59 -40.51
N SER A 53 -10.60 -8.46 -41.22
CA SER A 53 -11.75 -7.66 -41.66
C SER A 53 -12.36 -8.10 -43.00
N SER A 54 -13.65 -8.47 -42.99
CA SER A 54 -14.58 -8.47 -44.15
C SER A 54 -16.00 -8.79 -43.63
N ALA A 55 -17.12 -8.51 -44.30
CA ALA A 55 -17.46 -7.44 -45.27
C ALA A 55 -19.00 -7.29 -45.28
N ILE A 56 -19.54 -6.14 -45.72
CA ILE A 56 -21.00 -5.86 -45.71
C ILE A 56 -21.63 -6.21 -47.07
N PRO A 57 -22.79 -6.90 -47.08
CA PRO A 57 -23.85 -6.70 -48.08
C PRO A 57 -25.17 -6.23 -47.44
N LYS A 58 -26.14 -5.79 -48.27
CA LYS A 58 -27.45 -5.23 -47.87
C LYS A 58 -28.62 -6.05 -48.43
N GLY A 59 -29.72 -6.11 -47.69
CA GLY A 59 -31.09 -6.52 -48.08
C GLY A 59 -31.97 -6.48 -46.82
N LYS A 60 -33.19 -5.89 -46.73
CA LYS A 60 -34.39 -5.88 -47.61
C LYS A 60 -34.92 -7.31 -47.86
N ASP A 61 -36.21 -7.63 -47.66
CA ASP A 61 -37.43 -6.78 -47.61
C ASP A 61 -38.44 -7.19 -46.47
N GLU A 62 -39.69 -6.73 -46.59
CA GLU A 62 -40.80 -6.84 -45.63
C GLU A 62 -41.56 -8.18 -45.72
N HIS A 63 -42.24 -8.62 -44.64
CA HIS A 63 -43.70 -8.86 -44.67
C HIS A 63 -44.30 -9.26 -43.30
N GLN A 64 -45.58 -8.93 -43.10
CA GLN A 64 -46.44 -9.50 -42.05
C GLN A 64 -47.05 -10.83 -42.51
N THR A 65 -47.28 -11.78 -41.60
CA THR A 65 -48.50 -12.64 -41.64
C THR A 65 -48.87 -13.20 -40.25
N THR A 66 -50.09 -13.69 -40.11
CA THR A 66 -50.75 -14.11 -38.86
C THR A 66 -51.27 -15.56 -38.95
N ILE A 67 -52.01 -16.01 -37.91
CA ILE A 67 -52.82 -17.26 -37.83
C ILE A 67 -52.02 -18.60 -37.92
N PRO A 68 -52.57 -19.76 -37.47
CA PRO A 68 -53.93 -20.02 -36.98
C PRO A 68 -54.07 -20.62 -35.55
N ILE A 69 -55.32 -20.59 -35.06
CA ILE A 69 -55.86 -21.52 -34.06
C ILE A 69 -56.74 -22.51 -34.84
N SER A 70 -56.76 -23.79 -34.47
CA SER A 70 -57.74 -24.77 -34.99
C SER A 70 -58.15 -25.77 -33.90
N ASN A 71 -59.44 -25.86 -33.64
CA ASN A 71 -60.03 -26.94 -32.85
C ASN A 71 -59.98 -28.27 -33.63
N ASN A 72 -60.06 -29.40 -32.92
CA ASN A 72 -61.00 -30.46 -33.28
C ASN A 72 -61.40 -31.26 -32.03
N GLN A 73 -62.40 -32.12 -32.17
CA GLN A 73 -63.25 -32.63 -31.09
C GLN A 73 -63.58 -34.12 -31.34
N ASN A 74 -64.04 -34.84 -30.30
CA ASN A 74 -64.68 -36.18 -30.35
C ASN A 74 -63.72 -37.36 -30.68
N ASP A 75 -63.91 -38.61 -30.20
CA ASP A 75 -64.87 -39.17 -29.23
C ASP A 75 -64.38 -40.54 -28.66
N ALA A 76 -65.09 -41.03 -27.62
CA ALA A 76 -65.27 -42.43 -27.18
C ALA A 76 -64.21 -43.17 -26.32
N ASP A 77 -64.67 -43.56 -25.12
CA ASP A 77 -64.60 -44.86 -24.43
C ASP A 77 -63.27 -45.60 -24.17
N ALA A 78 -62.85 -45.61 -22.89
CA ALA A 78 -62.83 -46.81 -22.01
C ALA A 78 -62.30 -46.48 -20.59
N ASP A 79 -62.69 -47.28 -19.58
CA ASP A 79 -62.07 -47.32 -18.24
C ASP A 79 -60.58 -47.78 -18.35
N ASP A 80 -59.66 -47.59 -17.37
CA ASP A 80 -59.81 -47.79 -15.93
C ASP A 80 -58.65 -47.15 -15.12
N ASP A 81 -58.79 -47.15 -13.79
CA ASP A 81 -57.81 -46.86 -12.72
C ASP A 81 -56.97 -45.56 -12.72
N ALA A 82 -56.93 -44.91 -11.55
CA ALA A 82 -56.16 -43.68 -11.32
C ALA A 82 -54.95 -43.91 -10.41
N ASP A 83 -53.74 -43.59 -10.88
CA ASP A 83 -52.55 -43.47 -10.02
C ASP A 83 -51.85 -42.11 -10.22
N THR A 84 -51.21 -41.61 -9.15
CA THR A 84 -50.89 -40.19 -8.99
C THR A 84 -49.45 -39.83 -9.37
N PRO A 85 -49.22 -38.85 -10.27
CA PRO A 85 -47.87 -38.48 -10.73
C PRO A 85 -47.00 -37.71 -9.71
N ASN A 86 -47.42 -37.65 -8.44
CA ASN A 86 -46.79 -36.81 -7.41
C ASN A 86 -45.62 -37.48 -6.67
N GLN A 87 -45.46 -38.80 -6.69
CA GLN A 87 -44.36 -39.46 -5.95
C GLN A 87 -42.99 -39.32 -6.64
N THR A 88 -42.96 -39.37 -7.97
CA THR A 88 -41.72 -39.42 -8.77
C THR A 88 -40.87 -38.15 -8.64
N ILE A 89 -41.52 -36.98 -8.55
CA ILE A 89 -40.84 -35.68 -8.42
C ILE A 89 -40.13 -35.57 -7.07
N VAL A 90 -40.78 -36.00 -5.98
CA VAL A 90 -40.22 -35.96 -4.62
C VAL A 90 -39.05 -36.94 -4.48
N ALA A 91 -39.14 -38.14 -5.06
CA ALA A 91 -38.03 -39.09 -5.08
C ALA A 91 -36.79 -38.53 -5.83
N SER A 92 -37.01 -37.83 -6.94
CA SER A 92 -35.93 -37.24 -7.74
C SER A 92 -35.14 -36.17 -6.97
N SER A 93 -35.81 -35.26 -6.26
CA SER A 93 -35.14 -34.20 -5.50
C SER A 93 -34.40 -34.76 -4.28
N LEU A 94 -35.00 -35.72 -3.55
CA LEU A 94 -34.35 -36.40 -2.42
C LEU A 94 -33.03 -37.08 -2.84
N SER A 95 -32.97 -37.65 -4.05
CA SER A 95 -31.76 -38.29 -4.57
C SER A 95 -30.60 -37.32 -4.80
N GLN A 96 -30.87 -36.11 -5.30
CA GLN A 96 -29.86 -35.06 -5.49
C GLN A 96 -29.33 -34.53 -4.15
N HIS A 97 -30.22 -34.32 -3.17
CA HIS A 97 -29.83 -33.98 -1.80
C HIS A 97 -29.00 -35.09 -1.14
N GLY A 98 -29.20 -36.35 -1.54
CA GLY A 98 -28.31 -37.48 -1.27
C GLY A 98 -26.85 -37.13 -1.52
N ASN A 99 -26.52 -37.02 -2.81
CA ASN A 99 -25.17 -36.78 -3.34
C ASN A 99 -24.49 -35.53 -2.76
N LEU A 100 -25.23 -34.42 -2.60
CA LEU A 100 -24.68 -33.15 -2.08
C LEU A 100 -24.15 -33.27 -0.63
N VAL A 101 -24.79 -34.05 0.23
CA VAL A 101 -24.30 -34.26 1.61
C VAL A 101 -22.96 -35.02 1.61
N ASP A 102 -22.83 -36.03 0.76
CA ASP A 102 -21.62 -36.86 0.73
C ASP A 102 -20.44 -36.10 0.09
N LYS A 103 -20.72 -35.23 -0.90
CA LYS A 103 -19.76 -34.23 -1.40
C LYS A 103 -19.26 -33.29 -0.30
N LEU A 104 -20.16 -32.74 0.52
CA LEU A 104 -19.79 -31.86 1.64
C LEU A 104 -18.99 -32.60 2.72
N LYS A 105 -19.37 -33.85 3.04
CA LYS A 105 -18.61 -34.72 3.95
C LYS A 105 -17.21 -35.01 3.43
N ALA A 106 -17.04 -35.24 2.13
CA ALA A 106 -15.73 -35.42 1.52
C ALA A 106 -14.84 -34.16 1.66
N ILE A 107 -15.39 -32.96 1.42
CA ILE A 107 -14.67 -31.69 1.64
C ILE A 107 -14.29 -31.50 3.12
N HIS A 108 -15.22 -31.77 4.04
CA HIS A 108 -15.00 -31.68 5.48
C HIS A 108 -13.89 -32.62 5.96
N MET A 109 -13.93 -33.88 5.53
CA MET A 109 -12.90 -34.89 5.81
C MET A 109 -11.54 -34.52 5.19
N HIS A 110 -11.51 -33.95 3.98
CA HIS A 110 -10.27 -33.43 3.36
C HIS A 110 -9.65 -32.29 4.19
N ALA A 111 -10.47 -31.36 4.68
CA ALA A 111 -10.00 -30.27 5.53
C ALA A 111 -9.44 -30.78 6.88
N LEU A 112 -10.11 -31.74 7.52
CA LEU A 112 -9.60 -32.38 8.75
C LEU A 112 -8.33 -33.21 8.50
N ALA A 113 -8.25 -33.94 7.39
CA ALA A 113 -7.05 -34.68 7.00
C ALA A 113 -5.85 -33.74 6.76
N MET A 114 -6.09 -32.57 6.16
CA MET A 114 -5.06 -31.55 5.94
C MET A 114 -4.59 -30.90 7.24
N GLU A 115 -5.48 -30.71 8.22
CA GLU A 115 -5.11 -30.29 9.59
C GLU A 115 -4.21 -31.33 10.25
N GLN A 116 -4.60 -32.60 10.23
CA GLN A 116 -3.84 -33.71 10.82
C GLN A 116 -2.46 -33.88 10.15
N TRP A 117 -2.39 -33.74 8.83
CA TRP A 117 -1.11 -33.72 8.08
C TRP A 117 -0.19 -32.58 8.52
N ASN A 118 -0.76 -31.43 8.89
CA ASN A 118 -0.05 -30.26 9.40
C ASN A 118 0.06 -30.22 10.93
N ALA A 119 -0.34 -31.26 11.66
CA ALA A 119 -0.35 -31.27 13.13
C ALA A 119 1.03 -30.97 13.75
N SER A 120 2.13 -31.35 13.08
CA SER A 120 3.49 -30.99 13.48
C SER A 120 3.76 -29.48 13.39
N ARG A 121 3.25 -28.81 12.34
CA ARG A 121 3.33 -27.35 12.18
C ARG A 121 2.46 -26.63 13.21
N LEU A 122 1.21 -27.10 13.40
CA LEU A 122 0.25 -26.53 14.35
C LEU A 122 0.74 -26.59 15.80
N LYS A 123 1.43 -27.67 16.21
CA LYS A 123 2.08 -27.79 17.53
C LYS A 123 3.16 -26.74 17.80
N HIS A 124 3.72 -26.10 16.77
CA HIS A 124 4.70 -25.02 16.92
C HIS A 124 4.05 -23.61 16.85
N CYS A 125 2.76 -23.50 16.53
CA CYS A 125 2.05 -22.22 16.58
C CYS A 125 1.81 -21.82 18.04
N HIS A 126 2.00 -20.54 18.37
CA HIS A 126 1.72 -20.06 19.72
C HIS A 126 0.22 -20.17 20.04
N ARG A 127 -0.14 -20.47 21.29
CA ARG A 127 -1.53 -20.69 21.73
C ARG A 127 -2.51 -19.57 21.37
N ARG A 128 -2.04 -18.32 21.21
CA ARG A 128 -2.86 -17.19 20.73
C ARG A 128 -3.39 -17.43 19.31
N HIS A 129 -2.68 -18.20 18.48
CA HIS A 129 -2.93 -18.33 17.05
C HIS A 129 -3.36 -19.74 16.60
N ALA A 130 -3.41 -20.74 17.48
CA ALA A 130 -3.70 -22.13 17.12
C ALA A 130 -5.00 -22.32 16.28
N MET A 131 -6.14 -21.80 16.74
CA MET A 131 -7.41 -21.88 16.00
C MET A 131 -7.38 -21.13 14.65
N SER A 132 -6.60 -20.05 14.57
CA SER A 132 -6.39 -19.27 13.35
C SER A 132 -5.54 -20.03 12.33
N ALA A 133 -4.48 -20.70 12.79
CA ALA A 133 -3.62 -21.51 11.94
C ALA A 133 -4.36 -22.74 11.40
N ALA A 134 -5.18 -23.39 12.23
CA ALA A 134 -6.03 -24.51 11.82
C ALA A 134 -7.04 -24.10 10.74
N ASN A 135 -7.80 -23.03 10.94
CA ASN A 135 -8.78 -22.56 9.96
C ASN A 135 -8.14 -22.04 8.66
N LEU A 136 -6.94 -21.45 8.72
CA LEU A 136 -6.16 -21.16 7.51
C LEU A 136 -5.80 -22.44 6.74
N ILE A 137 -5.43 -23.52 7.43
CA ILE A 137 -5.16 -24.82 6.80
C ILE A 137 -6.45 -25.44 6.23
N HIS A 138 -7.60 -25.31 6.90
CA HIS A 138 -8.90 -25.74 6.37
C HIS A 138 -9.28 -24.96 5.10
N TYR A 139 -9.04 -23.65 5.07
CA TYR A 139 -9.24 -22.81 3.88
C TYR A 139 -8.30 -23.17 2.72
N LEU A 140 -7.04 -23.47 3.01
CA LEU A 140 -6.09 -23.97 2.00
C LEU A 140 -6.47 -25.35 1.48
N ALA A 141 -7.07 -26.20 2.32
CA ALA A 141 -7.63 -27.48 1.88
C ALA A 141 -8.85 -27.25 0.96
N LEU A 142 -9.78 -26.37 1.33
CA LEU A 142 -10.95 -26.03 0.51
C LEU A 142 -10.55 -25.44 -0.86
N THR A 143 -9.60 -24.49 -0.88
CA THR A 143 -9.11 -23.85 -2.11
C THR A 143 -8.16 -24.70 -2.93
N SER A 144 -7.77 -25.90 -2.45
CA SER A 144 -7.06 -26.91 -3.25
C SER A 144 -7.98 -27.78 -4.12
N LEU A 145 -9.30 -27.64 -3.98
CA LEU A 145 -10.32 -28.40 -4.71
C LEU A 145 -11.03 -27.50 -5.73
N ASP A 146 -11.42 -28.08 -6.87
CA ASP A 146 -12.49 -27.49 -7.67
C ASP A 146 -13.83 -27.77 -6.99
N VAL A 147 -14.46 -26.71 -6.49
CA VAL A 147 -15.75 -26.75 -5.80
C VAL A 147 -16.86 -26.03 -6.57
N GLN A 148 -16.64 -25.60 -7.83
CA GLN A 148 -17.61 -24.74 -8.52
C GLN A 148 -18.96 -25.43 -8.69
N HIS A 149 -18.98 -26.67 -9.19
CA HIS A 149 -20.19 -27.48 -9.28
C HIS A 149 -20.92 -27.63 -7.93
N ILE A 150 -20.18 -27.64 -6.81
CA ILE A 150 -20.73 -27.80 -5.46
C ILE A 150 -21.31 -26.48 -4.95
N LYS A 151 -20.71 -25.32 -5.31
CA LYS A 151 -21.34 -24.00 -5.09
C LYS A 151 -22.65 -23.88 -5.86
N ASP A 152 -22.68 -24.35 -7.11
CA ASP A 152 -23.85 -24.25 -7.97
C ASP A 152 -24.99 -25.14 -7.44
N GLU A 153 -24.67 -26.38 -7.02
CA GLU A 153 -25.61 -27.26 -6.31
C GLU A 153 -26.12 -26.64 -5.00
N LEU A 154 -25.24 -26.14 -4.13
CA LEU A 154 -25.62 -25.45 -2.89
C LEU A 154 -26.55 -24.26 -3.14
N SER A 155 -26.23 -23.45 -4.16
CA SER A 155 -27.02 -22.27 -4.53
C SER A 155 -28.42 -22.68 -5.04
N SER A 156 -28.52 -23.78 -5.78
CA SER A 156 -29.80 -24.29 -6.29
C SER A 156 -30.77 -24.73 -5.18
N VAL A 157 -30.25 -25.19 -4.04
CA VAL A 157 -31.04 -25.55 -2.84
C VAL A 157 -31.15 -24.40 -1.82
N GLY A 158 -30.74 -23.17 -2.19
CA GLY A 158 -30.83 -21.98 -1.33
C GLY A 158 -29.84 -21.95 -0.16
N LEU A 159 -28.75 -22.71 -0.25
CA LEU A 159 -27.76 -22.86 0.83
C LEU A 159 -26.46 -22.07 0.57
N LEU A 160 -25.54 -22.18 1.53
CA LEU A 160 -24.29 -21.42 1.68
C LEU A 160 -23.49 -21.21 0.38
N ASN A 161 -23.14 -19.96 0.09
CA ASN A 161 -22.00 -19.67 -0.77
C ASN A 161 -20.69 -19.96 0.01
N LEU A 162 -19.90 -20.92 -0.51
CA LEU A 162 -18.60 -21.32 0.05
C LEU A 162 -17.53 -20.21 -0.01
N GLU A 163 -17.76 -19.11 -0.73
CA GLU A 163 -16.85 -17.96 -0.79
C GLU A 163 -16.88 -17.10 0.49
N THR A 164 -17.99 -17.14 1.24
CA THR A 164 -18.12 -16.37 2.49
C THR A 164 -17.64 -17.12 3.73
N ILE A 165 -17.37 -18.42 3.65
CA ILE A 165 -17.07 -19.26 4.82
C ILE A 165 -15.61 -19.20 5.30
N ASN A 166 -14.78 -18.38 4.66
CA ASN A 166 -13.34 -18.29 4.91
C ASN A 166 -12.94 -18.22 6.40
N PRO A 167 -13.57 -17.40 7.28
CA PRO A 167 -13.19 -17.34 8.69
C PRO A 167 -13.69 -18.52 9.55
N TYR A 168 -14.42 -19.49 8.99
CA TYR A 168 -15.10 -20.51 9.79
C TYR A 168 -15.41 -21.78 8.97
N VAL A 169 -14.42 -22.27 8.22
CA VAL A 169 -14.57 -23.31 7.18
C VAL A 169 -15.19 -24.59 7.74
N ILE A 170 -14.55 -25.23 8.73
CA ILE A 170 -15.08 -26.46 9.34
C ILE A 170 -16.43 -26.23 10.03
N ALA A 171 -16.64 -25.07 10.68
CA ALA A 171 -17.89 -24.78 11.38
C ALA A 171 -19.07 -24.60 10.41
N SER A 172 -18.86 -23.95 9.26
CA SER A 172 -19.90 -23.85 8.20
C SER A 172 -20.12 -25.15 7.46
N LEU A 173 -19.07 -25.93 7.15
CA LEU A 173 -19.23 -27.25 6.55
C LEU A 173 -20.02 -28.19 7.47
N SER A 174 -19.70 -28.22 8.77
CA SER A 174 -20.42 -29.01 9.78
C SER A 174 -21.90 -28.61 9.85
N ALA A 175 -22.18 -27.30 9.94
CA ALA A 175 -23.55 -26.78 10.00
C ALA A 175 -24.35 -27.05 8.70
N GLY A 176 -23.71 -26.92 7.53
CA GLY A 176 -24.33 -27.21 6.23
C GLY A 176 -24.68 -28.69 6.05
N ILE A 177 -23.76 -29.59 6.43
CA ILE A 177 -24.01 -31.04 6.47
C ILE A 177 -25.19 -31.34 7.40
N GLN A 178 -25.13 -30.88 8.65
CA GLN A 178 -26.18 -31.12 9.64
C GLN A 178 -27.56 -30.61 9.20
N MET A 179 -27.62 -29.44 8.56
CA MET A 179 -28.90 -28.89 8.10
C MET A 179 -29.48 -29.69 6.93
N LEU A 180 -28.65 -30.16 5.99
CA LEU A 180 -29.07 -31.06 4.91
C LEU A 180 -29.42 -32.49 5.40
N GLU A 181 -28.83 -32.96 6.49
CA GLU A 181 -29.20 -34.24 7.12
C GLU A 181 -30.52 -34.15 7.88
N ASN A 182 -30.76 -33.04 8.59
CA ASN A 182 -32.05 -32.76 9.24
C ASN A 182 -33.19 -32.52 8.23
N LEU A 183 -32.89 -32.16 6.97
CA LEU A 183 -33.89 -32.13 5.88
C LEU A 183 -34.25 -33.53 5.34
N LYS A 184 -33.45 -34.57 5.64
CA LYS A 184 -33.72 -35.97 5.26
C LYS A 184 -34.37 -36.80 6.38
N SER A 185 -34.18 -36.40 7.64
CA SER A 185 -34.60 -37.16 8.82
C SER A 185 -35.77 -36.50 9.54
N THR A 186 -36.80 -37.27 9.88
CA THR A 186 -37.88 -36.86 10.80
C THR A 186 -37.44 -36.74 12.27
N SER A 187 -36.13 -36.82 12.55
CA SER A 187 -35.53 -36.67 13.88
C SER A 187 -34.41 -35.62 13.83
N LEU A 188 -34.46 -34.67 14.77
CA LEU A 188 -33.50 -33.57 14.88
C LEU A 188 -32.17 -34.04 15.49
N ALA A 189 -31.21 -34.38 14.64
CA ALA A 189 -29.87 -34.79 15.05
C ALA A 189 -29.03 -33.57 15.50
N THR A 190 -28.98 -33.30 16.80
CA THR A 190 -28.15 -32.22 17.37
C THR A 190 -26.70 -32.66 17.60
N HIS A 191 -25.95 -32.90 16.52
CA HIS A 191 -24.49 -32.88 16.59
C HIS A 191 -24.03 -31.49 17.03
N LYS A 192 -23.33 -31.41 18.17
CA LYS A 192 -22.55 -30.24 18.55
C LYS A 192 -21.18 -30.35 17.88
N SER A 193 -20.82 -29.38 17.05
CA SER A 193 -19.41 -29.14 16.70
C SER A 193 -18.75 -28.37 17.84
N ASP A 194 -17.56 -28.79 18.28
CA ASP A 194 -16.82 -28.11 19.35
C ASP A 194 -16.41 -26.68 18.97
N ILE A 195 -16.32 -26.40 17.67
CA ILE A 195 -16.05 -25.08 17.09
C ILE A 195 -17.34 -24.56 16.44
N THR A 196 -17.70 -23.31 16.74
CA THR A 196 -18.90 -22.64 16.19
C THR A 196 -18.53 -21.35 15.44
N ILE A 197 -19.38 -20.92 14.51
CA ILE A 197 -19.22 -19.67 13.75
C ILE A 197 -19.11 -18.45 14.70
N SER A 198 -19.84 -18.47 15.82
CA SER A 198 -19.75 -17.41 16.84
C SER A 198 -18.38 -17.37 17.50
N MET A 199 -17.80 -18.51 17.88
CA MET A 199 -16.45 -18.57 18.48
C MET A 199 -15.37 -18.04 17.50
N MET A 200 -15.47 -18.41 16.22
CA MET A 200 -14.53 -17.95 15.18
C MET A 200 -14.67 -16.45 14.91
N THR A 201 -15.91 -15.94 14.87
CA THR A 201 -16.20 -14.50 14.77
C THR A 201 -15.64 -13.72 15.97
N SER A 202 -15.82 -14.24 17.20
CA SER A 202 -15.20 -13.68 18.40
C SER A 202 -13.68 -13.73 18.34
N LYS A 203 -13.10 -14.77 17.75
CA LYS A 203 -11.65 -14.90 17.57
C LYS A 203 -11.09 -13.88 16.58
N ALA A 204 -11.78 -13.62 15.46
CA ALA A 204 -11.42 -12.57 14.51
C ALA A 204 -11.45 -11.17 15.15
N ASN A 205 -12.51 -10.87 15.90
CA ASN A 205 -12.61 -9.60 16.64
C ASN A 205 -11.48 -9.46 17.67
N SER A 206 -11.23 -10.49 18.49
CA SER A 206 -10.15 -10.50 19.47
C SER A 206 -8.77 -10.27 18.84
N ASN A 207 -8.46 -10.91 17.70
CA ASN A 207 -7.20 -10.68 16.99
C ASN A 207 -7.07 -9.24 16.48
N ARG A 208 -8.15 -8.66 15.93
CA ARG A 208 -8.22 -7.25 15.53
C ARG A 208 -7.98 -6.33 16.72
N ASP A 209 -8.68 -6.56 17.84
CA ASP A 209 -8.60 -5.71 19.03
C ASP A 209 -7.20 -5.73 19.68
N PHE A 210 -6.53 -6.90 19.71
CA PHE A 210 -5.16 -7.01 20.20
C PHE A 210 -4.14 -6.20 19.35
N LEU A 211 -4.32 -6.15 18.02
CA LEU A 211 -3.41 -5.42 17.13
C LEU A 211 -3.75 -3.92 17.04
N ILE A 212 -4.97 -3.58 16.61
CA ILE A 212 -5.37 -2.19 16.27
C ILE A 212 -6.32 -1.54 17.29
N GLY A 213 -6.80 -2.29 18.28
CA GLY A 213 -7.68 -1.79 19.34
C GLY A 213 -9.18 -1.97 19.05
N PRO A 214 -10.04 -1.71 20.06
CA PRO A 214 -11.49 -1.77 19.91
C PRO A 214 -12.03 -0.71 18.93
N PRO A 215 -13.17 -0.99 18.25
CA PRO A 215 -13.76 -0.09 17.28
C PRO A 215 -14.38 1.13 17.94
N GLN A 216 -13.95 2.33 17.56
CA GLN A 216 -14.44 3.60 18.12
C GLN A 216 -15.67 4.09 17.35
N GLY A 217 -16.80 3.40 17.57
CA GLY A 217 -18.10 3.67 16.93
C GLY A 217 -18.25 3.14 15.49
N GLN A 218 -17.17 3.05 14.73
CA GLN A 218 -17.11 2.41 13.41
C GLN A 218 -16.17 1.20 13.41
N THR A 219 -16.48 0.17 12.61
CA THR A 219 -15.74 -1.11 12.58
C THR A 219 -14.37 -1.03 11.91
N THR A 220 -14.17 -0.07 11.01
CA THR A 220 -12.94 0.11 10.25
C THR A 220 -12.15 1.29 10.81
N HIS A 221 -10.93 1.02 11.25
CA HIS A 221 -10.02 2.04 11.80
C HIS A 221 -9.47 2.95 10.69
N ILE A 222 -9.24 4.22 11.00
CA ILE A 222 -8.56 5.16 10.10
C ILE A 222 -7.11 5.30 10.54
N MET A 223 -6.18 4.93 9.65
CA MET A 223 -4.74 5.13 9.83
C MET A 223 -4.27 6.33 8.99
N VAL A 224 -3.49 7.22 9.59
CA VAL A 224 -2.98 8.43 8.92
C VAL A 224 -1.45 8.45 8.97
N THR A 225 -0.82 8.59 7.82
CA THR A 225 0.63 8.77 7.73
C THR A 225 1.03 10.19 8.15
N LEU A 226 1.96 10.33 9.08
CA LEU A 226 2.59 11.60 9.48
C LEU A 226 4.12 11.54 9.30
N GLY A 227 4.75 12.70 9.09
CA GLY A 227 6.18 12.96 9.22
C GLY A 227 6.43 14.37 9.77
N GLY A 228 7.66 14.89 9.63
CA GLY A 228 8.09 16.16 10.23
C GLY A 228 7.21 17.39 9.91
N GLU A 229 6.44 17.39 8.82
CA GLU A 229 5.44 18.44 8.57
C GLU A 229 4.40 18.58 9.71
N ALA A 230 4.09 17.49 10.42
CA ALA A 230 3.18 17.48 11.56
C ALA A 230 3.74 18.17 12.82
N ILE A 231 5.07 18.37 12.89
CA ILE A 231 5.74 19.08 13.98
C ILE A 231 5.61 20.60 13.78
N SER A 232 5.51 21.05 12.53
CA SER A 232 5.45 22.48 12.17
C SER A 232 4.16 23.22 12.58
N ASN A 233 3.11 22.49 12.99
CA ASN A 233 1.84 23.05 13.45
C ASN A 233 1.33 22.26 14.66
N GLU A 234 1.27 22.92 15.82
CA GLU A 234 0.85 22.36 17.10
C GLU A 234 -0.57 21.75 17.06
N THR A 235 -1.49 22.40 16.35
CA THR A 235 -2.91 21.98 16.26
C THR A 235 -3.16 20.82 15.30
N PHE A 236 -2.21 20.52 14.41
CA PHE A 236 -2.44 19.58 13.31
C PHE A 236 -2.70 18.14 13.78
N ILE A 237 -1.93 17.67 14.78
CA ILE A 237 -2.11 16.33 15.36
C ILE A 237 -3.43 16.25 16.13
N TYR A 238 -3.81 17.31 16.85
CA TYR A 238 -5.12 17.43 17.49
C TYR A 238 -6.26 17.27 16.47
N ASP A 239 -6.21 18.01 15.35
CA ASP A 239 -7.24 17.95 14.31
C ASP A 239 -7.31 16.59 13.61
N VAL A 240 -6.17 15.94 13.37
CA VAL A 240 -6.11 14.57 12.79
C VAL A 240 -6.86 13.57 13.69
N LEU A 241 -6.57 13.54 14.99
CA LEU A 241 -7.24 12.64 15.94
C LEU A 241 -8.72 13.02 16.17
N LYS A 242 -9.01 14.33 16.28
CA LYS A 242 -10.36 14.85 16.46
C LYS A 242 -11.30 14.41 15.35
N ARG A 243 -10.83 14.44 14.10
CA ARG A 243 -11.59 14.08 12.88
C ARG A 243 -11.80 12.59 12.65
N GLY A 244 -11.15 11.70 13.41
CA GLY A 244 -11.43 10.25 13.38
C GLY A 244 -10.22 9.35 13.13
N ALA A 245 -8.99 9.86 13.05
CA ALA A 245 -7.81 9.01 12.99
C ALA A 245 -7.62 8.22 14.31
N THR A 246 -7.62 6.90 14.23
CA THR A 246 -7.43 5.99 15.38
C THR A 246 -6.04 5.36 15.42
N ILE A 247 -5.28 5.44 14.33
CA ILE A 247 -3.89 4.98 14.25
C ILE A 247 -3.04 6.04 13.54
N ILE A 248 -1.89 6.39 14.11
CA ILE A 248 -0.86 7.17 13.41
C ILE A 248 0.20 6.22 12.86
N ARG A 249 0.54 6.41 11.58
CA ARG A 249 1.65 5.75 10.90
C ARG A 249 2.83 6.70 10.75
N ILE A 250 4.00 6.28 11.21
CA ILE A 250 5.29 6.91 10.91
C ILE A 250 6.04 5.99 9.94
N ASN A 251 6.79 6.55 9.00
CA ASN A 251 7.50 5.80 7.97
C ASN A 251 9.01 6.04 8.10
N CYS A 252 9.75 5.06 8.64
CA CYS A 252 11.15 5.19 9.01
C CYS A 252 12.10 5.32 7.81
N ALA A 253 11.60 5.18 6.58
CA ALA A 253 12.30 5.60 5.36
C ALA A 253 12.50 7.13 5.26
N HIS A 254 11.86 7.93 6.13
CA HIS A 254 11.93 9.39 6.16
C HIS A 254 11.95 9.93 7.60
N GLY A 255 12.61 11.08 7.81
CA GLY A 255 12.85 11.64 9.15
C GLY A 255 13.89 10.84 9.94
N ASP A 256 13.99 11.14 11.23
CA ASP A 256 14.92 10.54 12.17
C ASP A 256 14.27 10.34 13.57
N PRO A 257 14.95 9.69 14.53
CA PRO A 257 14.39 9.46 15.87
C PRO A 257 13.93 10.71 16.64
N THR A 258 14.46 11.91 16.33
CA THR A 258 14.03 13.17 16.96
C THR A 258 12.68 13.59 16.39
N ASP A 259 12.55 13.60 15.06
CA ASP A 259 11.28 13.80 14.35
C ASP A 259 10.20 12.83 14.86
N TRP A 260 10.55 11.53 14.94
CA TRP A 260 9.60 10.48 15.33
C TRP A 260 9.17 10.62 16.80
N SER A 261 10.11 10.90 17.71
CA SER A 261 9.83 11.05 19.15
C SER A 261 8.88 12.22 19.44
N GLU A 262 9.06 13.35 18.74
CA GLU A 262 8.20 14.53 18.90
C GLU A 262 6.77 14.26 18.39
N ILE A 263 6.63 13.60 17.22
CA ILE A 263 5.32 13.16 16.72
C ILE A 263 4.65 12.21 17.72
N ILE A 264 5.38 11.20 18.21
CA ILE A 264 4.87 10.20 19.17
C ILE A 264 4.41 10.86 20.48
N THR A 265 5.17 11.81 20.99
CA THR A 265 4.85 12.57 22.21
C THR A 265 3.57 13.37 22.02
N ARG A 266 3.47 14.16 20.94
CA ARG A 266 2.27 14.95 20.62
C ARG A 266 1.04 14.08 20.38
N VAL A 267 1.19 12.91 19.74
CA VAL A 267 0.08 11.96 19.53
C VAL A 267 -0.42 11.41 20.87
N LYS A 268 0.48 11.00 21.77
CA LYS A 268 0.09 10.49 23.11
C LYS A 268 -0.60 11.56 23.95
N MET A 269 -0.08 12.80 23.97
CA MET A 269 -0.71 13.93 24.68
C MET A 269 -2.10 14.27 24.12
N ASN A 270 -2.25 14.37 22.79
CA ASN A 270 -3.55 14.70 22.18
C ASN A 270 -4.56 13.55 22.27
N SER A 271 -4.10 12.29 22.24
CA SER A 271 -4.94 11.11 22.46
C SER A 271 -5.55 11.10 23.87
N GLN A 272 -4.75 11.45 24.89
CA GLN A 272 -5.22 11.63 26.26
C GLN A 272 -6.19 12.83 26.37
N MET A 273 -5.82 14.01 25.86
CA MET A 273 -6.64 15.23 25.94
C MET A 273 -7.98 15.14 25.21
N LEU A 274 -8.10 14.27 24.20
CA LEU A 274 -9.35 14.00 23.47
C LEU A 274 -10.15 12.82 24.02
N GLU A 275 -9.64 12.09 25.01
CA GLU A 275 -10.16 10.78 25.46
C GLU A 275 -10.35 9.77 24.30
N LYS A 276 -9.52 9.89 23.25
CA LYS A 276 -9.55 9.06 22.04
C LYS A 276 -8.28 8.22 21.95
N PRO A 277 -8.31 6.93 22.31
CA PRO A 277 -7.14 6.06 22.22
C PRO A 277 -6.60 6.01 20.79
N CYS A 278 -5.33 6.36 20.60
CA CYS A 278 -4.67 6.29 19.31
C CYS A 278 -3.44 5.37 19.41
N ARG A 279 -3.35 4.38 18.51
CA ARG A 279 -2.17 3.52 18.40
C ARG A 279 -1.15 4.09 17.41
N ILE A 280 0.10 3.68 17.57
CA ILE A 280 1.23 4.11 16.76
C ILE A 280 1.83 2.91 16.03
N LEU A 281 1.89 3.01 14.70
CA LEU A 281 2.54 2.05 13.82
C LEU A 281 3.77 2.70 13.18
N MET A 282 4.92 2.02 13.23
CA MET A 282 6.14 2.48 12.57
C MET A 282 6.54 1.49 11.48
N ASP A 283 6.50 1.94 10.22
CA ASP A 283 6.98 1.18 9.07
C ASP A 283 8.50 1.23 9.01
N LEU A 284 9.16 0.08 9.06
CA LEU A 284 10.57 -0.08 8.72
C LEU A 284 10.80 0.24 7.23
N ALA A 285 11.96 0.75 6.86
CA ALA A 285 12.24 1.20 5.50
C ALA A 285 12.32 0.04 4.49
N GLY A 286 12.91 -1.09 4.90
CA GLY A 286 13.15 -2.26 4.08
C GLY A 286 14.16 -2.05 2.95
N PRO A 287 14.38 -3.07 2.10
CA PRO A 287 15.35 -3.05 0.99
C PRO A 287 14.93 -2.19 -0.22
N LYS A 288 14.04 -1.19 -0.06
CA LYS A 288 13.44 -0.47 -1.20
C LYS A 288 14.49 0.22 -2.05
N LEU A 289 14.68 -0.27 -3.28
CA LEU A 289 15.62 0.29 -4.24
C LEU A 289 15.14 1.67 -4.70
N ARG A 290 16.08 2.62 -4.80
CA ARG A 290 15.82 3.98 -5.27
C ARG A 290 16.93 4.46 -6.20
N THR A 291 16.64 5.46 -7.03
CA THR A 291 17.68 6.29 -7.64
C THR A 291 18.44 7.03 -6.54
N GLY A 292 19.76 7.12 -6.64
CA GLY A 292 20.56 7.88 -5.68
C GLY A 292 20.34 9.39 -5.77
N LYS A 293 21.07 10.14 -4.95
CA LYS A 293 21.04 11.60 -4.94
C LYS A 293 21.64 12.14 -6.23
N MET A 294 20.96 13.11 -6.84
CA MET A 294 21.44 13.86 -8.00
C MET A 294 22.08 15.17 -7.55
N LYS A 295 22.97 15.75 -8.37
CA LYS A 295 23.60 17.04 -8.04
C LYS A 295 22.54 18.12 -7.78
N PRO A 296 22.69 18.97 -6.76
CA PRO A 296 21.85 20.14 -6.57
C PRO A 296 21.79 20.99 -7.84
N GLY A 297 20.57 21.31 -8.30
CA GLY A 297 20.38 22.24 -9.39
C GLY A 297 20.51 23.69 -8.92
N PRO A 298 20.46 24.67 -9.84
CA PRO A 298 20.67 26.07 -9.50
C PRO A 298 19.63 26.55 -8.48
N CYS A 299 20.09 27.31 -7.47
CA CYS A 299 19.28 27.90 -6.40
C CYS A 299 18.43 29.06 -6.93
N VAL A 300 17.43 28.74 -7.76
CA VAL A 300 16.58 29.70 -8.48
C VAL A 300 15.10 29.32 -8.35
N MET A 301 14.38 30.08 -7.53
CA MET A 301 12.93 29.96 -7.34
C MET A 301 12.19 30.64 -8.49
N LYS A 302 11.26 29.93 -9.13
CA LYS A 302 10.36 30.49 -10.16
C LYS A 302 9.01 30.84 -9.53
N ILE A 303 8.74 32.13 -9.37
CA ILE A 303 7.42 32.64 -8.97
C ILE A 303 6.61 32.94 -10.24
N SER A 304 5.29 32.67 -10.26
CA SER A 304 4.46 32.92 -11.45
C SER A 304 2.99 33.11 -11.12
N PRO A 305 2.35 34.22 -11.55
CA PRO A 305 0.90 34.40 -11.40
C PRO A 305 0.11 33.36 -12.18
N LYS A 306 -1.12 33.12 -11.74
CA LYS A 306 -2.11 32.28 -12.43
C LYS A 306 -2.65 33.07 -13.63
N LYS A 307 -2.86 32.39 -14.75
CA LYS A 307 -3.21 32.99 -16.05
C LYS A 307 -4.33 32.20 -16.73
N ASN A 308 -5.16 32.89 -17.51
CA ASN A 308 -6.13 32.24 -18.40
C ASN A 308 -5.45 31.72 -19.69
N ALA A 309 -6.24 31.06 -20.55
CA ALA A 309 -5.77 30.53 -21.83
C ALA A 309 -5.14 31.60 -22.75
N CYS A 310 -5.65 32.84 -22.71
CA CYS A 310 -5.11 33.98 -23.46
C CYS A 310 -3.82 34.56 -22.85
N GLY A 311 -3.32 34.01 -21.74
CA GLY A 311 -2.12 34.47 -21.06
C GLY A 311 -2.31 35.71 -20.17
N ASN A 312 -3.54 36.25 -20.04
CA ASN A 312 -3.85 37.32 -19.09
C ASN A 312 -3.77 36.80 -17.66
N VAL A 313 -3.28 37.63 -16.73
CA VAL A 313 -3.23 37.27 -15.30
C VAL A 313 -4.64 37.24 -14.74
N THR A 314 -5.02 36.14 -14.10
CA THR A 314 -6.30 35.98 -13.40
C THR A 314 -6.15 36.06 -11.89
N ASN A 315 -4.98 35.70 -11.36
CA ASN A 315 -4.60 35.94 -9.96
C ASN A 315 -3.09 36.24 -9.93
N PRO A 316 -2.62 37.27 -9.20
CA PRO A 316 -1.20 37.45 -8.93
C PRO A 316 -0.63 36.20 -8.23
N ALA A 317 0.69 36.02 -8.23
CA ALA A 317 1.30 35.06 -7.31
C ALA A 317 1.51 35.73 -5.95
N HIS A 318 1.00 35.10 -4.89
CA HIS A 318 1.18 35.55 -3.52
C HIS A 318 2.55 35.12 -3.02
N VAL A 319 3.36 36.07 -2.54
CA VAL A 319 4.74 35.86 -2.12
C VAL A 319 4.88 36.28 -0.67
N TRP A 320 5.26 35.35 0.20
CA TRP A 320 5.68 35.67 1.56
C TRP A 320 7.10 36.27 1.52
N VAL A 321 7.29 37.41 2.15
CA VAL A 321 8.60 38.09 2.28
C VAL A 321 8.85 38.33 3.77
N ALA A 322 9.92 37.75 4.32
CA ALA A 322 10.24 37.83 5.74
C ALA A 322 11.75 37.70 6.00
N GLN A 323 12.18 37.97 7.24
CA GLN A 323 13.55 37.71 7.68
C GLN A 323 13.80 36.20 7.78
N LYS A 324 15.05 35.76 7.56
CA LYS A 324 15.50 34.41 7.94
C LYS A 324 15.23 34.18 9.43
N GLY A 325 14.60 33.05 9.77
CA GLY A 325 14.25 32.71 11.16
C GLY A 325 13.00 33.42 11.72
N ALA A 326 12.29 34.23 10.94
CA ALA A 326 11.06 34.90 11.39
C ALA A 326 9.89 33.95 11.69
N GLY A 327 9.96 32.70 11.19
CA GLY A 327 8.89 31.70 11.22
C GLY A 327 8.23 31.49 9.84
N PRO A 328 7.31 30.52 9.73
CA PRO A 328 6.46 30.35 8.55
C PRO A 328 5.42 31.49 8.43
N SER A 329 4.71 31.55 7.30
CA SER A 329 3.51 32.40 7.20
C SER A 329 2.40 31.92 8.15
N PRO A 330 1.53 32.80 8.67
CA PRO A 330 0.42 32.41 9.54
C PRO A 330 -0.44 31.31 8.89
N PRO A 331 -1.00 30.34 9.64
CA PRO A 331 -1.65 29.16 9.04
C PRO A 331 -2.83 29.45 8.10
N HIS A 332 -3.50 30.60 8.27
CA HIS A 332 -4.58 31.07 7.40
C HIS A 332 -4.09 31.73 6.08
N VAL A 333 -2.77 31.73 5.84
CA VAL A 333 -2.10 32.37 4.70
C VAL A 333 -1.32 31.32 3.91
N SER A 334 -1.80 30.99 2.71
CA SER A 334 -1.11 30.09 1.77
C SER A 334 -0.42 30.89 0.65
N PRO A 335 0.87 31.23 0.76
CA PRO A 335 1.62 31.84 -0.33
C PRO A 335 1.86 30.84 -1.49
N ASP A 336 1.97 31.36 -2.72
CA ASP A 336 2.47 30.60 -3.87
C ASP A 336 4.02 30.49 -3.86
N ALA A 337 4.73 31.35 -3.11
CA ALA A 337 6.18 31.33 -2.91
C ALA A 337 6.63 31.98 -1.58
N VAL A 338 7.77 31.55 -1.02
CA VAL A 338 8.39 32.13 0.19
C VAL A 338 9.77 32.66 -0.16
N LEU A 339 10.07 33.91 0.20
CA LEU A 339 11.38 34.53 0.04
C LEU A 339 11.88 35.02 1.41
N TYR A 340 13.04 34.53 1.81
CA TYR A 340 13.78 35.10 2.93
C TYR A 340 14.69 36.22 2.42
N VAL A 341 14.67 37.36 3.09
CA VAL A 341 15.48 38.53 2.74
C VAL A 341 16.35 38.92 3.94
N ASP A 342 17.64 39.12 3.66
CA ASP A 342 18.59 39.70 4.58
C ASP A 342 18.61 41.24 4.41
N GLY A 343 18.83 41.97 5.50
CA GLY A 343 18.63 43.42 5.61
C GLY A 343 17.43 43.79 6.47
N GLN A 344 17.64 43.92 7.79
CA GLN A 344 16.57 44.20 8.74
C GLN A 344 15.93 45.59 8.54
N ASP A 345 16.73 46.58 8.16
CA ASP A 345 16.26 47.95 7.90
C ASP A 345 15.27 47.97 6.73
N PHE A 346 15.45 47.14 5.70
CA PHE A 346 14.51 47.02 4.58
C PHE A 346 13.16 46.49 5.03
N LEU A 347 13.14 45.38 5.76
CA LEU A 347 11.91 44.79 6.28
C LEU A 347 11.20 45.71 7.28
N THR A 348 11.97 46.52 8.03
CA THR A 348 11.42 47.52 8.96
C THR A 348 10.76 48.69 8.21
N ASN A 349 11.38 49.16 7.13
CA ASN A 349 10.90 50.29 6.31
C ASN A 349 9.82 49.93 5.27
N LEU A 350 9.34 48.68 5.19
CA LEU A 350 8.27 48.29 4.27
C LEU A 350 6.87 48.58 4.85
N GLU A 351 6.02 49.21 4.06
CA GLU A 351 4.60 49.46 4.36
C GLU A 351 3.65 48.81 3.34
N ILE A 352 2.35 48.85 3.62
CA ILE A 352 1.33 48.31 2.71
C ILE A 352 1.14 49.28 1.53
N GLY A 353 1.19 48.76 0.31
CA GLY A 353 1.24 49.56 -0.93
C GLY A 353 2.65 49.78 -1.48
N ASP A 354 3.71 49.39 -0.75
CA ASP A 354 5.07 49.50 -1.27
C ASP A 354 5.31 48.57 -2.46
N ILE A 355 6.08 49.06 -3.44
CA ILE A 355 6.48 48.26 -4.60
C ILE A 355 7.97 47.98 -4.52
N ILE A 356 8.32 46.76 -4.09
CA ILE A 356 9.66 46.21 -4.18
C ILE A 356 10.01 46.05 -5.67
N ARG A 357 11.21 46.47 -6.06
CA ARG A 357 11.80 46.29 -7.40
C ARG A 357 13.11 45.53 -7.30
N PHE A 358 13.34 44.66 -8.28
CA PHE A 358 14.54 43.82 -8.38
C PHE A 358 14.84 43.45 -9.84
N ILE A 359 16.03 42.92 -10.10
CA ILE A 359 16.40 42.29 -11.38
C ILE A 359 16.35 40.77 -11.17
N ASP A 360 15.58 40.06 -12.00
CA ASP A 360 15.46 38.61 -11.89
C ASP A 360 16.69 37.89 -12.50
N ALA A 361 16.88 36.60 -12.17
CA ALA A 361 18.01 35.76 -12.60
C ALA A 361 18.17 35.56 -14.12
N ARG A 362 17.37 36.27 -14.93
CA ARG A 362 17.45 36.34 -16.41
C ARG A 362 17.73 37.77 -16.89
N GLY A 363 18.18 38.65 -16.00
CA GLY A 363 18.40 40.08 -16.25
C GLY A 363 17.12 40.92 -16.39
N LYS A 364 15.93 40.38 -16.07
CA LYS A 364 14.66 41.08 -16.35
C LYS A 364 14.14 41.79 -15.11
N GLN A 365 13.91 43.11 -15.21
CA GLN A 365 13.31 43.90 -14.12
C GLN A 365 11.93 43.39 -13.72
N ARG A 366 11.69 43.28 -12.42
CA ARG A 366 10.46 42.75 -11.81
C ARG A 366 10.09 43.54 -10.58
N SER A 367 8.89 43.29 -10.08
CA SER A 367 8.38 43.88 -8.86
C SER A 367 7.48 42.94 -8.08
N LEU A 368 7.38 43.18 -6.77
CA LEU A 368 6.38 42.67 -5.85
C LEU A 368 5.69 43.89 -5.21
N GLU A 369 4.39 43.80 -4.95
CA GLU A 369 3.60 44.88 -4.33
C GLU A 369 3.05 44.41 -2.98
N ILE A 370 3.39 45.09 -1.89
CA ILE A 370 3.02 44.67 -0.52
C ILE A 370 1.52 44.86 -0.31
N SER A 371 0.76 43.78 -0.13
CA SER A 371 -0.68 43.84 0.13
C SER A 371 -1.07 43.64 1.59
N LYS A 372 -0.24 42.95 2.42
CA LYS A 372 -0.49 42.78 3.87
C LYS A 372 0.81 42.72 4.70
N LYS A 373 0.71 43.14 5.97
CA LYS A 373 1.77 43.12 6.99
C LYS A 373 1.29 42.28 8.18
N TYR A 374 2.13 41.42 8.74
CA TYR A 374 1.79 40.48 9.80
C TYR A 374 2.90 40.43 10.88
N PRO A 375 2.56 40.44 12.18
CA PRO A 375 3.53 40.12 13.23
C PRO A 375 3.88 38.63 13.17
N VAL A 376 5.14 38.29 13.42
CA VAL A 376 5.66 36.91 13.48
C VAL A 376 6.67 36.78 14.63
N PHE A 377 7.06 35.54 14.95
CA PHE A 377 7.82 35.22 16.18
C PHE A 377 9.13 36.01 16.31
N ASN A 378 9.83 36.24 15.20
CA ASN A 378 10.99 37.14 15.15
C ASN A 378 10.79 38.19 14.04
N GLY A 379 10.12 39.29 14.37
CA GLY A 379 9.95 40.46 13.51
C GLY A 379 8.61 40.53 12.78
N VAL A 380 8.67 40.86 11.48
CA VAL A 380 7.49 41.12 10.63
C VAL A 380 7.57 40.30 9.34
N GLY A 381 6.46 39.67 8.97
CA GLY A 381 6.27 39.02 7.68
C GLY A 381 5.30 39.81 6.80
N PHE A 382 5.57 39.85 5.50
CA PHE A 382 4.78 40.58 4.51
C PHE A 382 4.19 39.61 3.48
N MET A 383 2.96 39.87 3.07
CA MET A 383 2.40 39.32 1.85
C MET A 383 2.60 40.32 0.72
N ALA A 384 3.15 39.86 -0.40
CA ALA A 384 3.38 40.67 -1.58
C ALA A 384 2.86 39.97 -2.86
N GLU A 385 2.43 40.75 -3.84
CA GLU A 385 1.78 40.26 -5.05
C GLU A 385 2.68 40.40 -6.28
N CYS A 386 2.81 39.31 -7.03
CA CYS A 386 3.68 39.20 -8.20
C CYS A 386 2.87 39.06 -9.49
N ALA A 387 2.65 40.18 -10.19
CA ALA A 387 1.91 40.23 -11.45
C ALA A 387 2.69 39.72 -12.69
N LYS A 388 4.00 39.44 -12.58
CA LYS A 388 4.85 39.02 -13.72
C LYS A 388 5.88 37.97 -13.32
N THR A 389 5.82 36.78 -13.93
CA THR A 389 6.76 35.66 -13.71
C THR A 389 8.21 36.11 -13.59
N CYS A 390 8.79 35.92 -12.40
CA CYS A 390 10.17 36.20 -12.05
C CYS A 390 10.92 34.91 -11.68
N TYR A 391 12.25 35.02 -11.62
CA TYR A 391 13.17 33.96 -11.23
C TYR A 391 14.12 34.58 -10.20
N VAL A 392 14.02 34.16 -8.95
CA VAL A 392 14.72 34.76 -7.80
C VAL A 392 15.78 33.78 -7.30
N GLN A 393 16.97 34.28 -6.98
CA GLN A 393 18.12 33.49 -6.53
C GLN A 393 18.79 34.12 -5.30
N ASN A 394 19.70 33.38 -4.66
CA ASN A 394 20.54 33.94 -3.60
C ASN A 394 21.32 35.15 -4.13
N GLY A 395 21.35 36.25 -3.37
CA GLY A 395 21.93 37.52 -3.79
C GLY A 395 21.08 38.34 -4.76
N THR A 396 19.76 38.06 -4.89
CA THR A 396 18.86 38.96 -5.63
C THR A 396 18.63 40.24 -4.81
N GLU A 397 19.18 41.37 -5.28
CA GLU A 397 19.00 42.68 -4.66
C GLU A 397 17.56 43.21 -4.81
N MET A 398 17.04 43.80 -3.73
CA MET A 398 15.70 44.39 -3.63
C MET A 398 15.75 45.85 -3.16
N HIS A 399 14.90 46.69 -3.75
CA HIS A 399 14.78 48.12 -3.43
C HIS A 399 13.32 48.58 -3.44
N ILE A 400 12.97 49.55 -2.58
CA ILE A 400 11.63 50.16 -2.57
C ILE A 400 11.50 51.23 -3.68
N LYS A 401 10.39 51.20 -4.44
CA LYS A 401 10.07 52.15 -5.52
C LYS A 401 9.76 53.56 -4.98
N GLY A 402 10.80 54.36 -4.79
CA GLY A 402 10.66 55.81 -4.54
C GLY A 402 11.99 56.49 -4.21
N ASN A 403 12.92 55.76 -3.60
CA ASN A 403 14.18 56.33 -3.15
C ASN A 403 15.11 56.70 -4.32
N LYS A 404 15.63 57.94 -4.33
CA LYS A 404 16.46 58.47 -5.43
C LYS A 404 17.88 57.92 -5.47
N LYS A 405 18.33 57.20 -4.42
CA LYS A 405 19.58 56.43 -4.42
C LYS A 405 19.27 54.94 -4.58
N ARG A 406 19.90 54.29 -5.58
CA ARG A 406 19.87 52.82 -5.76
C ARG A 406 20.82 52.12 -4.78
N VAL A 407 20.58 52.25 -3.48
CA VAL A 407 21.24 51.38 -2.49
C VAL A 407 20.45 50.05 -2.46
N PRO A 408 21.08 48.87 -2.48
CA PRO A 408 20.39 47.62 -2.18
C PRO A 408 19.88 47.70 -0.73
N TYR A 409 18.59 47.52 -0.53
CA TYR A 409 17.98 47.60 0.79
C TYR A 409 17.93 46.21 1.45
N GLY A 410 17.59 45.18 0.68
CA GLY A 410 17.70 43.79 1.12
C GLY A 410 18.15 42.84 0.01
N CYS A 411 18.70 41.71 0.40
CA CYS A 411 19.20 40.66 -0.50
C CYS A 411 18.51 39.33 -0.21
N VAL A 412 17.99 38.66 -1.25
CA VAL A 412 17.33 37.35 -1.06
C VAL A 412 18.36 36.27 -0.67
N VAL A 413 18.02 35.47 0.34
CA VAL A 413 18.83 34.38 0.90
C VAL A 413 18.03 33.07 1.00
N ASP A 414 18.71 31.98 1.31
CA ASP A 414 18.14 30.63 1.53
C ASP A 414 17.22 30.10 0.41
N VAL A 415 17.38 30.55 -0.83
CA VAL A 415 16.71 29.97 -1.98
C VAL A 415 17.20 28.51 -2.13
N PRO A 416 16.32 27.51 -2.03
CA PRO A 416 16.74 26.12 -2.07
C PRO A 416 17.25 25.74 -3.49
N PRO A 417 18.23 24.82 -3.58
CA PRO A 417 18.65 24.29 -4.87
C PRO A 417 17.47 23.57 -5.54
N ARG A 418 17.31 23.80 -6.83
CA ARG A 418 16.24 23.13 -7.58
C ARG A 418 16.58 21.66 -7.78
N GLU A 419 15.63 20.76 -7.54
CA GLU A 419 15.77 19.35 -7.92
C GLU A 419 16.16 19.22 -9.41
N THR A 420 17.30 18.54 -9.63
CA THR A 420 17.68 18.04 -10.95
C THR A 420 16.87 16.80 -11.28
N PHE A 421 16.74 16.52 -12.57
CA PHE A 421 16.06 15.34 -13.08
C PHE A 421 16.61 15.01 -14.46
N VAL A 422 16.71 13.73 -14.77
CA VAL A 422 16.80 13.25 -16.14
C VAL A 422 15.40 13.32 -16.76
N ARG A 423 15.29 13.67 -18.05
CA ARG A 423 14.07 13.41 -18.84
C ARG A 423 14.31 12.20 -19.71
N LEU A 424 13.41 11.22 -19.62
CA LEU A 424 13.45 9.97 -20.40
C LEU A 424 12.23 9.85 -21.31
N ARG A 425 12.44 9.34 -22.52
CA ARG A 425 11.45 9.01 -23.55
C ARG A 425 11.57 7.54 -23.92
N VAL A 426 10.53 7.00 -24.57
CA VAL A 426 10.61 5.68 -25.21
C VAL A 426 11.72 5.69 -26.26
N GLY A 427 12.58 4.66 -26.23
CA GLY A 427 13.77 4.56 -27.08
C GLY A 427 15.05 5.15 -26.49
N ASP A 428 14.98 5.99 -25.46
CA ASP A 428 16.18 6.46 -24.77
C ASP A 428 16.90 5.28 -24.08
N LEU A 429 18.24 5.33 -24.03
CA LEU A 429 19.03 4.51 -23.12
C LEU A 429 19.25 5.25 -21.80
N LEU A 430 19.30 4.51 -20.70
CA LEU A 430 19.60 4.98 -19.35
C LEU A 430 20.69 4.08 -18.77
N VAL A 431 21.71 4.65 -18.13
CA VAL A 431 22.69 3.87 -17.36
C VAL A 431 22.52 4.11 -15.86
N ILE A 432 22.46 3.04 -15.08
CA ILE A 432 22.46 3.08 -13.62
C ILE A 432 23.88 2.72 -13.16
N THR A 433 24.50 3.52 -12.30
CA THR A 433 25.83 3.28 -11.73
C THR A 433 25.77 2.89 -10.27
N ARG A 434 26.62 1.96 -9.85
CA ARG A 434 26.65 1.43 -8.47
C ARG A 434 27.21 2.40 -7.43
N ASP A 435 28.01 3.34 -7.88
CA ASP A 435 28.80 4.21 -7.02
C ASP A 435 28.54 5.70 -7.29
N SER A 436 28.61 6.51 -6.23
CA SER A 436 28.47 7.97 -6.23
C SER A 436 29.81 8.71 -6.19
N SER A 437 30.94 7.99 -6.03
CA SER A 437 32.31 8.53 -5.98
C SER A 437 32.73 9.38 -7.18
N ASN A 438 32.09 9.21 -8.34
CA ASN A 438 32.40 9.95 -9.56
C ASN A 438 31.63 11.27 -9.68
N GLU A 439 32.04 12.28 -8.90
CA GLU A 439 31.46 13.64 -8.88
C GLU A 439 31.45 14.36 -10.25
N LYS A 440 32.07 13.83 -11.31
CA LYS A 440 32.09 14.45 -12.64
C LYS A 440 30.84 14.15 -13.50
N LEU A 441 30.03 13.15 -13.17
CA LEU A 441 28.91 12.69 -14.03
C LEU A 441 27.62 13.52 -13.90
N THR A 442 27.68 14.81 -14.24
CA THR A 442 26.49 15.63 -14.59
C THR A 442 26.85 16.90 -15.37
N SER A 443 27.74 16.78 -16.36
CA SER A 443 28.03 17.83 -17.35
C SER A 443 27.64 17.36 -18.75
N SER A 444 26.99 18.25 -19.51
CA SER A 444 26.39 17.92 -20.81
C SER A 444 27.42 17.96 -21.95
N MET A 445 27.74 16.79 -22.52
CA MET A 445 28.06 16.65 -23.95
C MET A 445 27.64 15.26 -24.47
N ALA A 446 26.69 15.24 -25.41
CA ALA A 446 26.30 14.12 -26.30
C ALA A 446 26.07 12.70 -25.71
N GLY A 447 26.09 12.52 -24.38
CA GLY A 447 26.08 11.22 -23.73
C GLY A 447 24.71 10.71 -23.30
N THR A 448 24.58 9.38 -23.28
CA THR A 448 23.46 8.63 -22.68
C THR A 448 23.18 9.13 -21.24
N PRO A 449 21.92 9.40 -20.87
CA PRO A 449 21.56 9.74 -19.49
C PRO A 449 22.02 8.72 -18.45
N ARG A 450 22.44 9.21 -17.27
CA ARG A 450 22.97 8.37 -16.18
C ARG A 450 22.39 8.77 -14.82
N VAL A 451 22.18 7.77 -13.95
CA VAL A 451 21.74 7.92 -12.55
C VAL A 451 22.48 6.92 -11.65
N THR A 452 22.51 7.14 -10.35
CA THR A 452 22.98 6.15 -9.36
C THR A 452 21.82 5.32 -8.81
N CYS A 453 22.11 4.19 -8.15
CA CYS A 453 21.17 3.51 -7.26
C CYS A 453 21.55 3.74 -5.78
N SER A 454 20.58 3.67 -4.87
CA SER A 454 20.78 3.73 -3.41
C SER A 454 21.29 2.42 -2.80
N SER A 455 21.40 1.33 -3.56
CA SER A 455 21.80 0.01 -3.06
C SER A 455 22.55 -0.81 -4.10
N GLY A 456 23.52 -1.60 -3.64
CA GLY A 456 24.29 -2.52 -4.46
C GLY A 456 23.48 -3.72 -4.96
N TYR A 457 22.45 -4.17 -4.23
CA TYR A 457 21.70 -5.39 -4.55
C TYR A 457 21.08 -5.39 -5.96
N LEU A 458 20.77 -4.21 -6.51
CA LEU A 458 20.31 -4.07 -7.90
C LEU A 458 21.31 -4.71 -8.90
N PHE A 459 22.61 -4.48 -8.71
CA PHE A 459 23.67 -4.94 -9.61
C PHE A 459 23.99 -6.44 -9.46
N ASP A 460 23.63 -7.02 -8.32
CA ASP A 460 23.88 -8.43 -8.00
C ASP A 460 22.68 -9.34 -8.32
N SER A 461 21.53 -8.75 -8.69
CA SER A 461 20.25 -9.46 -8.84
C SER A 461 19.62 -9.44 -10.23
N VAL A 462 19.87 -8.41 -11.04
CA VAL A 462 19.19 -8.22 -12.33
C VAL A 462 19.93 -8.87 -13.50
N LYS A 463 19.18 -9.24 -14.55
CA LYS A 463 19.72 -9.85 -15.78
C LYS A 463 19.27 -9.12 -17.05
N PRO A 464 20.05 -9.19 -18.15
CA PRO A 464 19.59 -8.74 -19.46
C PRO A 464 18.27 -9.43 -19.86
N GLY A 465 17.30 -8.64 -20.36
CA GLY A 465 15.96 -9.09 -20.72
C GLY A 465 14.89 -8.90 -19.64
N GLU A 466 15.27 -8.74 -18.36
CA GLU A 466 14.32 -8.47 -17.27
C GLU A 466 13.79 -7.02 -17.33
N ALA A 467 12.60 -6.78 -16.79
CA ALA A 467 11.95 -5.47 -16.78
C ALA A 467 12.40 -4.65 -15.57
N ILE A 468 12.35 -3.33 -15.71
CA ILE A 468 12.70 -2.40 -14.64
C ILE A 468 11.83 -1.15 -14.73
N ALA A 469 11.22 -0.78 -13.61
CA ALA A 469 10.33 0.38 -13.49
C ALA A 469 10.91 1.44 -12.55
N PHE A 470 10.54 2.70 -12.78
CA PHE A 470 11.01 3.84 -11.98
C PHE A 470 9.88 4.81 -11.64
N ASP A 471 10.02 5.50 -10.50
CA ASP A 471 9.05 6.49 -9.99
C ASP A 471 7.63 5.90 -9.99
N ASP A 472 7.42 4.82 -9.24
CA ASP A 472 6.14 4.14 -9.02
C ASP A 472 5.44 3.75 -10.35
N GLY A 473 6.18 3.10 -11.26
CA GLY A 473 5.67 2.62 -12.54
C GLY A 473 5.47 3.69 -13.62
N LYS A 474 5.83 4.97 -13.39
CA LYS A 474 5.65 6.08 -14.37
C LYS A 474 6.68 6.06 -15.51
N ILE A 475 7.70 5.22 -15.40
CA ILE A 475 8.71 4.92 -16.42
C ILE A 475 8.98 3.42 -16.38
N TRP A 476 9.06 2.76 -17.54
CA TRP A 476 9.53 1.38 -17.66
C TRP A 476 10.65 1.28 -18.68
N GLY A 477 11.51 0.29 -18.50
CA GLY A 477 12.48 -0.15 -19.48
C GLY A 477 12.75 -1.65 -19.38
N VAL A 478 13.59 -2.12 -20.30
CA VAL A 478 14.14 -3.48 -20.31
C VAL A 478 15.65 -3.39 -20.19
N ILE A 479 16.23 -4.22 -19.34
CA ILE A 479 17.66 -4.27 -19.10
C ILE A 479 18.35 -4.85 -20.35
N LYS A 480 19.30 -4.10 -20.93
CA LYS A 480 20.08 -4.51 -22.11
C LYS A 480 21.44 -5.08 -21.75
N GLY A 481 21.99 -4.67 -20.61
CA GLY A 481 23.24 -5.20 -20.06
C GLY A 481 23.31 -4.93 -18.57
N ALA A 482 23.88 -5.86 -17.81
CA ALA A 482 24.13 -5.73 -16.38
C ALA A 482 25.58 -6.14 -16.08
N SER A 483 26.20 -5.45 -15.13
CA SER A 483 27.57 -5.71 -14.69
C SER A 483 27.73 -5.28 -13.23
N ILE A 484 28.86 -5.62 -12.61
CA ILE A 484 29.12 -5.28 -11.20
C ILE A 484 29.11 -3.78 -10.89
N SER A 485 29.23 -2.90 -11.88
CA SER A 485 29.34 -1.43 -11.72
C SER A 485 28.27 -0.63 -12.47
N GLU A 486 27.79 -1.12 -13.63
CA GLU A 486 26.83 -0.43 -14.49
C GLU A 486 25.72 -1.35 -15.01
N ILE A 487 24.49 -0.83 -15.07
CA ILE A 487 23.33 -1.47 -15.72
C ILE A 487 22.84 -0.55 -16.82
N VAL A 488 22.68 -1.06 -18.04
CA VAL A 488 22.14 -0.33 -19.18
C VAL A 488 20.69 -0.76 -19.40
N VAL A 489 19.79 0.22 -19.39
CA VAL A 489 18.34 0.05 -19.56
C VAL A 489 17.90 0.76 -20.85
N SER A 490 17.03 0.12 -21.63
CA SER A 490 16.34 0.75 -22.76
C SER A 490 14.92 1.07 -22.34
N ILE A 491 14.54 2.35 -22.41
CA ILE A 491 13.24 2.83 -21.94
C ILE A 491 12.14 2.44 -22.92
N THR A 492 11.16 1.69 -22.43
CA THR A 492 10.03 1.15 -23.19
C THR A 492 8.73 1.92 -22.91
N HIS A 493 8.59 2.53 -21.73
CA HIS A 493 7.45 3.37 -21.38
C HIS A 493 7.89 4.69 -20.75
N ALA A 494 7.37 5.80 -21.29
CA ALA A 494 7.42 7.12 -20.68
C ALA A 494 6.28 7.98 -21.27
N GLY A 495 5.88 9.05 -20.59
CA GLY A 495 4.86 9.97 -21.09
C GLY A 495 5.29 10.66 -22.40
N PRO A 496 4.36 11.12 -23.25
CA PRO A 496 4.62 11.51 -24.64
C PRO A 496 5.53 12.75 -24.83
N ARG A 497 5.82 13.50 -23.76
CA ARG A 497 6.79 14.62 -23.76
C ARG A 497 8.06 14.31 -22.94
N GLY A 498 8.28 13.03 -22.64
CA GLY A 498 9.28 12.48 -21.74
C GLY A 498 8.94 12.70 -20.26
N THR A 499 8.91 11.60 -19.49
CA THR A 499 8.77 11.62 -18.02
C THR A 499 10.06 12.14 -17.38
N LYS A 500 9.96 12.67 -16.15
CA LYS A 500 11.12 13.05 -15.35
C LYS A 500 11.50 11.95 -14.37
N LEU A 501 12.76 11.53 -14.37
CA LEU A 501 13.36 10.72 -13.30
C LEU A 501 14.20 11.66 -12.41
N GLY A 502 13.78 11.86 -11.17
CA GLY A 502 14.49 12.68 -10.18
C GLY A 502 15.34 11.84 -9.22
N PRO A 503 15.93 12.44 -8.17
CA PRO A 503 16.58 11.71 -7.08
C PRO A 503 15.56 10.92 -6.24
N GLU A 504 16.06 9.90 -5.52
CA GLU A 504 15.35 9.14 -4.47
C GLU A 504 14.01 8.49 -4.88
N LYS A 505 13.77 8.37 -6.20
CA LYS A 505 12.62 7.70 -6.81
C LYS A 505 12.76 6.19 -6.72
N SER A 506 11.63 5.51 -6.47
CA SER A 506 11.50 4.06 -6.48
C SER A 506 12.10 3.43 -7.75
N ILE A 507 12.73 2.28 -7.57
CA ILE A 507 13.14 1.33 -8.62
C ILE A 507 12.51 -0.02 -8.28
N ASN A 508 11.86 -0.65 -9.25
CA ASN A 508 11.18 -1.94 -9.12
C ASN A 508 11.69 -2.89 -10.22
N ILE A 509 11.83 -4.18 -9.89
CA ILE A 509 12.48 -5.19 -10.74
C ILE A 509 11.72 -6.54 -10.67
N PRO A 510 10.51 -6.62 -11.27
CA PRO A 510 9.50 -7.64 -10.90
C PRO A 510 9.88 -9.10 -11.18
N GLU A 511 10.81 -9.36 -12.12
CA GLU A 511 11.31 -10.71 -12.41
C GLU A 511 12.60 -11.06 -11.65
N SER A 512 13.33 -10.07 -11.14
CA SER A 512 14.66 -10.23 -10.57
C SER A 512 14.60 -10.64 -9.09
N LYS A 513 15.34 -11.69 -8.72
CA LYS A 513 15.43 -12.14 -7.32
C LYS A 513 16.46 -11.33 -6.54
N ILE A 514 15.98 -10.39 -5.72
CA ILE A 514 16.83 -9.57 -4.85
C ILE A 514 17.57 -10.46 -3.84
N GLN A 515 18.91 -10.50 -3.95
CA GLN A 515 19.79 -11.27 -3.07
C GLN A 515 19.98 -10.52 -1.74
N TYR A 516 18.99 -10.66 -0.87
CA TYR A 516 18.85 -9.94 0.40
C TYR A 516 17.97 -10.75 1.36
N GLU A 517 18.24 -10.68 2.66
CA GLU A 517 17.60 -11.47 3.70
C GLU A 517 17.04 -10.59 4.83
N GLY A 518 15.75 -10.70 5.14
CA GLY A 518 15.16 -10.17 6.37
C GLY A 518 15.08 -8.65 6.48
N LEU A 519 15.98 -8.05 7.27
CA LEU A 519 15.96 -6.65 7.72
C LEU A 519 17.27 -5.96 7.35
N THR A 520 17.22 -4.71 6.86
CA THR A 520 18.46 -3.98 6.53
C THR A 520 19.18 -3.54 7.81
N SER A 521 20.46 -3.17 7.70
CA SER A 521 21.20 -2.57 8.80
C SER A 521 20.53 -1.32 9.37
N LYS A 522 19.78 -0.56 8.55
CA LYS A 522 18.95 0.55 9.04
C LYS A 522 17.73 0.04 9.79
N ASP A 523 17.00 -0.92 9.24
CA ASP A 523 15.79 -1.48 9.89
C ASP A 523 16.10 -2.11 11.25
N ILE A 524 17.27 -2.73 11.41
CA ILE A 524 17.74 -3.31 12.68
C ILE A 524 17.98 -2.20 13.73
N ILE A 525 18.50 -1.04 13.33
CA ILE A 525 18.72 0.13 14.21
C ILE A 525 17.39 0.84 14.50
N ASP A 526 16.54 1.01 13.48
CA ASP A 526 15.20 1.58 13.63
C ASP A 526 14.36 0.74 14.61
N LEU A 527 14.49 -0.60 14.57
CA LEU A 527 13.73 -1.53 15.41
C LEU A 527 13.98 -1.34 16.92
N ASP A 528 15.16 -0.88 17.33
CA ASP A 528 15.42 -0.51 18.73
C ASP A 528 14.54 0.67 19.18
N PHE A 529 14.37 1.67 18.32
CA PHE A 529 13.48 2.81 18.58
C PHE A 529 12.00 2.38 18.49
N VAL A 530 11.62 1.64 17.45
CA VAL A 530 10.23 1.16 17.25
C VAL A 530 9.77 0.33 18.45
N GLY A 531 10.61 -0.58 18.93
CA GLY A 531 10.29 -1.44 20.08
C GLY A 531 10.13 -0.69 21.41
N ALA A 532 10.72 0.50 21.56
CA ALA A 532 10.58 1.34 22.74
C ALA A 532 9.36 2.28 22.70
N HIS A 533 8.87 2.64 21.51
CA HIS A 533 7.94 3.76 21.37
C HIS A 533 6.59 3.47 20.69
N ALA A 534 6.47 2.40 19.88
CA ALA A 534 5.30 2.09 19.05
C ALA A 534 4.46 0.90 19.56
N ASP A 535 3.19 0.85 19.15
CA ASP A 535 2.31 -0.31 19.35
C ASP A 535 2.55 -1.41 18.29
N MET A 536 2.99 -1.02 17.10
CA MET A 536 3.13 -1.89 15.93
C MET A 536 4.37 -1.56 15.10
N VAL A 537 5.00 -2.60 14.54
CA VAL A 537 6.04 -2.52 13.51
C VAL A 537 5.50 -2.99 12.16
N GLY A 538 5.65 -2.17 11.14
CA GLY A 538 5.39 -2.52 9.74
C GLY A 538 6.65 -3.06 9.07
N VAL A 539 6.60 -4.29 8.57
CA VAL A 539 7.75 -5.00 7.99
C VAL A 539 7.66 -4.95 6.47
N SER A 540 8.43 -4.05 5.86
CA SER A 540 8.43 -3.73 4.43
C SER A 540 9.12 -4.78 3.56
N PHE A 541 8.60 -5.02 2.35
CA PHE A 541 9.11 -5.96 1.34
C PHE A 541 9.41 -7.38 1.85
N VAL A 542 8.58 -7.87 2.79
CA VAL A 542 8.63 -9.27 3.23
C VAL A 542 8.18 -10.21 2.09
N ARG A 543 9.00 -11.20 1.75
CA ARG A 543 8.83 -12.05 0.56
C ARG A 543 8.68 -13.53 0.88
N ASN A 544 9.26 -14.01 1.99
CA ASN A 544 9.39 -15.43 2.26
C ASN A 544 9.56 -15.76 3.76
N VAL A 545 9.63 -17.06 4.08
CA VAL A 545 9.76 -17.59 5.44
C VAL A 545 11.07 -17.18 6.14
N ASN A 546 12.19 -17.06 5.42
CA ASN A 546 13.48 -16.63 6.01
C ASN A 546 13.41 -15.19 6.53
N ASP A 547 12.69 -14.30 5.82
CA ASP A 547 12.46 -12.93 6.28
C ASP A 547 11.74 -12.91 7.65
N ILE A 548 10.79 -13.83 7.86
CA ILE A 548 10.08 -14.02 9.14
C ILE A 548 11.01 -14.60 10.23
N VAL A 549 11.94 -15.51 9.87
CA VAL A 549 12.91 -16.08 10.81
C VAL A 549 13.91 -15.03 11.29
N VAL A 550 14.43 -14.16 10.40
CA VAL A 550 15.30 -13.04 10.78
C VAL A 550 14.55 -12.03 11.66
N LEU A 551 13.33 -11.66 11.28
CA LEU A 551 12.46 -10.81 12.11
C LEU A 551 12.24 -11.42 13.51
N LYS A 552 11.96 -12.73 13.59
CA LYS A 552 11.77 -13.44 14.85
C LYS A 552 12.99 -13.31 15.75
N GLN A 553 14.18 -13.59 15.23
CA GLN A 553 15.43 -13.53 16.00
C GLN A 553 15.67 -12.12 16.58
N GLU A 554 15.48 -11.07 15.77
CA GLU A 554 15.71 -9.69 16.21
C GLU A 554 14.61 -9.15 17.15
N LEU A 555 13.39 -9.73 17.15
CA LEU A 555 12.34 -9.47 18.14
C LEU A 555 12.58 -10.22 19.47
N GLU A 556 12.95 -11.50 19.42
CA GLU A 556 13.23 -12.33 20.62
C GLU A 556 14.44 -11.78 21.39
N LYS A 557 15.52 -11.42 20.68
CA LYS A 557 16.71 -10.71 21.18
C LYS A 557 16.38 -9.45 21.98
N ARG A 558 15.30 -8.74 21.61
CA ARG A 558 14.80 -7.51 22.25
C ARG A 558 13.62 -7.74 23.20
N LYS A 559 13.14 -8.99 23.33
CA LYS A 559 11.97 -9.39 24.15
C LYS A 559 10.67 -8.67 23.76
N LEU A 560 10.51 -8.32 22.48
CA LEU A 560 9.40 -7.49 21.96
C LEU A 560 8.11 -8.30 21.72
N GLU A 561 7.69 -9.14 22.68
CA GLU A 561 6.59 -10.10 22.53
C GLU A 561 5.19 -9.46 22.36
N GLN A 562 5.00 -8.21 22.80
CA GLN A 562 3.73 -7.51 22.73
C GLN A 562 3.62 -6.53 21.54
N LEU A 563 4.73 -6.23 20.87
CA LEU A 563 4.78 -5.36 19.69
C LEU A 563 3.98 -6.01 18.55
N GLY A 564 2.99 -5.32 18.00
CA GLY A 564 2.20 -5.84 16.89
C GLY A 564 3.01 -5.95 15.61
N ILE A 565 3.01 -7.11 14.94
CA ILE A 565 3.69 -7.32 13.67
C ILE A 565 2.70 -7.08 12.53
N VAL A 566 3.03 -6.17 11.61
CA VAL A 566 2.27 -5.95 10.37
C VAL A 566 3.14 -6.33 9.17
N LEU A 567 2.80 -7.43 8.50
CA LEU A 567 3.49 -7.88 7.29
C LEU A 567 3.01 -7.05 6.08
N LYS A 568 3.91 -6.33 5.41
CA LYS A 568 3.56 -5.49 4.25
C LYS A 568 3.77 -6.27 2.96
N ILE A 569 2.66 -6.59 2.30
CA ILE A 569 2.68 -7.36 1.06
C ILE A 569 2.86 -6.37 -0.10
N GLU A 570 4.10 -6.30 -0.56
CA GLU A 570 4.60 -5.34 -1.56
C GLU A 570 5.16 -6.01 -2.81
N THR A 571 5.30 -7.34 -2.82
CA THR A 571 5.98 -8.10 -3.88
C THR A 571 5.23 -9.36 -4.30
N LYS A 572 5.51 -9.86 -5.50
CA LYS A 572 4.93 -11.08 -6.08
C LYS A 572 5.22 -12.35 -5.26
N ASP A 573 6.46 -12.51 -4.77
CA ASP A 573 6.79 -13.61 -3.86
C ASP A 573 6.10 -13.44 -2.49
N GLY A 574 5.93 -12.20 -1.99
CA GLY A 574 5.17 -11.93 -0.77
C GLY A 574 3.70 -12.34 -0.86
N VAL A 575 3.03 -12.14 -2.00
CA VAL A 575 1.67 -12.66 -2.26
C VAL A 575 1.67 -14.19 -2.28
N LYS A 576 2.55 -14.78 -3.10
CA LYS A 576 2.64 -16.23 -3.29
C LYS A 576 2.92 -16.99 -1.99
N ASN A 577 3.76 -16.42 -1.13
CA ASN A 577 4.19 -17.03 0.13
C ASN A 577 3.35 -16.57 1.34
N LEU A 578 2.31 -15.74 1.15
CA LEU A 578 1.51 -15.17 2.23
C LEU A 578 0.98 -16.22 3.23
N PRO A 579 0.37 -17.35 2.82
CA PRO A 579 -0.18 -18.30 3.80
C PRO A 579 0.91 -18.97 4.64
N ILE A 580 2.05 -19.31 4.03
CA ILE A 580 3.17 -19.95 4.74
C ILE A 580 3.93 -18.97 5.64
N MET A 581 4.03 -17.70 5.23
CA MET A 581 4.55 -16.60 6.06
C MET A 581 3.66 -16.36 7.28
N ILE A 582 2.34 -16.27 7.11
CA ILE A 582 1.39 -16.14 8.22
C ILE A 582 1.56 -17.30 9.21
N LEU A 583 1.60 -18.56 8.73
CA LEU A 583 1.79 -19.74 9.59
C LEU A 583 3.14 -19.73 10.32
N GLU A 584 4.19 -19.14 9.75
CA GLU A 584 5.48 -18.95 10.44
C GLU A 584 5.39 -17.85 11.50
N THR A 585 4.79 -16.69 11.19
CA THR A 585 4.63 -15.59 12.16
C THR A 585 3.68 -15.96 13.30
N MET A 586 2.73 -16.87 13.07
CA MET A 586 1.85 -17.45 14.10
C MET A 586 2.58 -18.34 15.13
N LYS A 587 3.89 -18.62 14.95
CA LYS A 587 4.74 -19.20 16.01
C LYS A 587 5.14 -18.20 17.08
N LEU A 588 5.11 -16.89 16.79
CA LEU A 588 5.41 -15.84 17.76
C LEU A 588 4.22 -15.55 18.68
N PRO A 589 4.45 -15.03 19.90
CA PRO A 589 3.37 -14.58 20.78
C PRO A 589 2.64 -13.35 20.23
N ASN A 590 3.32 -12.51 19.45
CA ASN A 590 2.91 -11.18 18.99
C ASN A 590 1.50 -11.11 18.35
N PRO A 591 0.78 -9.98 18.49
CA PRO A 591 -0.34 -9.66 17.60
C PRO A 591 0.13 -9.61 16.14
N LEU A 592 -0.70 -10.07 15.20
CA LEU A 592 -0.35 -10.17 13.78
C LEU A 592 -1.39 -9.45 12.92
N GLY A 593 -0.92 -8.69 11.93
CA GLY A 593 -1.70 -8.05 10.87
C GLY A 593 -1.02 -8.15 9.52
N VAL A 594 -1.77 -7.83 8.46
CA VAL A 594 -1.26 -7.74 7.08
C VAL A 594 -1.65 -6.39 6.49
N MET A 595 -0.72 -5.74 5.77
CA MET A 595 -0.98 -4.53 5.02
C MET A 595 -0.90 -4.81 3.52
N ILE A 596 -1.95 -4.50 2.78
CA ILE A 596 -1.95 -4.56 1.31
C ILE A 596 -1.37 -3.24 0.80
N ALA A 597 -0.06 -3.21 0.51
CA ALA A 597 0.66 -2.01 0.12
C ALA A 597 0.70 -1.86 -1.42
N ARG A 598 -0.49 -1.56 -1.96
CA ARG A 598 -0.85 -1.59 -3.39
C ARG A 598 0.06 -0.76 -4.31
N GLY A 599 0.64 0.33 -3.82
CA GLY A 599 1.49 1.23 -4.59
C GLY A 599 2.77 0.58 -5.16
N ASP A 600 3.42 -0.29 -4.37
CA ASP A 600 4.53 -1.12 -4.86
C ASP A 600 4.00 -2.42 -5.49
N LEU A 601 2.99 -3.03 -4.85
CA LEU A 601 2.45 -4.32 -5.28
C LEU A 601 1.88 -4.32 -6.70
N ALA A 602 1.24 -3.24 -7.15
CA ALA A 602 0.75 -3.10 -8.53
C ALA A 602 1.89 -2.97 -9.57
N VAL A 603 3.05 -2.45 -9.16
CA VAL A 603 4.25 -2.40 -10.02
C VAL A 603 4.93 -3.77 -10.09
N GLU A 604 4.96 -4.50 -8.97
CA GLU A 604 5.58 -5.84 -8.86
C GLU A 604 4.71 -6.98 -9.43
N CYS A 605 3.39 -6.82 -9.51
CA CYS A 605 2.46 -7.87 -9.95
C CYS A 605 1.66 -7.56 -11.23
N GLY A 606 1.72 -6.33 -11.75
CA GLY A 606 0.83 -5.86 -12.82
C GLY A 606 -0.42 -5.18 -12.26
N TRP A 607 -0.92 -4.18 -12.99
CA TRP A 607 -2.09 -3.38 -12.59
C TRP A 607 -3.40 -4.15 -12.81
N GLU A 608 -3.41 -4.97 -13.86
CA GLU A 608 -4.52 -5.80 -14.31
C GLU A 608 -4.89 -6.91 -13.32
N LEU A 609 -3.93 -7.40 -12.51
CA LEU A 609 -4.17 -8.43 -11.47
C LEU A 609 -4.45 -7.83 -10.08
N MET A 610 -4.38 -6.50 -9.92
CA MET A 610 -4.43 -5.86 -8.60
C MET A 610 -5.77 -6.09 -7.86
N ALA A 611 -6.89 -6.21 -8.59
CA ALA A 611 -8.19 -6.54 -7.99
C ALA A 611 -8.18 -7.96 -7.40
N ASP A 612 -7.81 -8.96 -8.20
CA ASP A 612 -7.82 -10.37 -7.78
C ASP A 612 -6.82 -10.65 -6.65
N ILE A 613 -5.62 -10.07 -6.73
CA ILE A 613 -4.59 -10.19 -5.70
C ILE A 613 -5.06 -9.60 -4.37
N GLN A 614 -5.76 -8.46 -4.40
CA GLN A 614 -6.32 -7.84 -3.21
C GLN A 614 -7.39 -8.73 -2.56
N GLU A 615 -8.29 -9.33 -3.33
CA GLU A 615 -9.31 -10.26 -2.82
C GLU A 615 -8.71 -11.59 -2.32
N GLN A 616 -7.65 -12.10 -2.96
CA GLN A 616 -6.91 -13.26 -2.48
C GLN A 616 -6.24 -13.00 -1.12
N ILE A 617 -5.55 -11.85 -0.96
CA ILE A 617 -4.94 -11.46 0.32
C ILE A 617 -6.03 -11.29 1.39
N MET A 618 -7.13 -10.59 1.08
CA MET A 618 -8.27 -10.45 1.99
C MET A 618 -8.83 -11.80 2.42
N SER A 619 -8.97 -12.77 1.51
CA SER A 619 -9.52 -14.11 1.80
C SER A 619 -8.59 -14.96 2.64
N ILE A 620 -7.29 -14.98 2.33
CA ILE A 620 -6.25 -15.66 3.12
C ILE A 620 -6.19 -15.09 4.54
N CYS A 621 -6.17 -13.76 4.68
CA CYS A 621 -6.14 -13.11 5.99
C CYS A 621 -7.45 -13.30 6.77
N SER A 622 -8.60 -13.31 6.09
CA SER A 622 -9.90 -13.63 6.68
C SER A 622 -9.91 -15.03 7.30
N ALA A 623 -9.43 -16.04 6.55
CA ALA A 623 -9.29 -17.41 7.06
C ALA A 623 -8.27 -17.56 8.19
N ALA A 624 -7.21 -16.76 8.17
CA ALA A 624 -6.23 -16.68 9.26
C ALA A 624 -6.74 -15.90 10.50
N HIS A 625 -7.92 -15.25 10.43
CA HIS A 625 -8.36 -14.23 11.39
C HIS A 625 -7.30 -13.12 11.61
N VAL A 626 -6.55 -12.77 10.58
CA VAL A 626 -5.51 -11.73 10.62
C VAL A 626 -6.13 -10.41 10.15
N PRO A 627 -6.20 -9.36 11.00
CA PRO A 627 -6.69 -8.05 10.58
C PRO A 627 -5.89 -7.48 9.41
N VAL A 628 -6.61 -6.93 8.43
CA VAL A 628 -6.03 -6.35 7.22
C VAL A 628 -6.09 -4.83 7.24
N ILE A 629 -4.99 -4.19 6.83
CA ILE A 629 -4.88 -2.75 6.58
C ILE A 629 -4.89 -2.55 5.05
N TRP A 630 -5.93 -1.89 4.55
CA TRP A 630 -6.10 -1.50 3.15
C TRP A 630 -5.32 -0.21 2.90
N ALA A 631 -4.19 -0.31 2.19
CA ALA A 631 -3.20 0.76 2.18
C ALA A 631 -2.80 1.27 0.78
N THR A 632 -2.25 2.49 0.82
CA THR A 632 -1.74 3.29 -0.30
C THR A 632 -2.80 3.68 -1.34
N GLN A 633 -2.66 4.90 -1.87
CA GLN A 633 -3.48 5.50 -2.92
C GLN A 633 -4.99 5.64 -2.63
N VAL A 634 -5.45 5.32 -1.41
CA VAL A 634 -6.82 5.59 -0.97
C VAL A 634 -7.02 7.10 -0.84
N LEU A 635 -8.04 7.65 -1.54
CA LEU A 635 -8.34 9.09 -1.59
C LEU A 635 -7.12 9.97 -1.98
N GLU A 636 -6.20 9.43 -2.78
CA GLU A 636 -4.92 10.07 -3.11
C GLU A 636 -5.08 11.45 -3.80
N SER A 637 -6.06 11.57 -4.69
CA SER A 637 -6.39 12.82 -5.38
C SER A 637 -7.01 13.83 -4.43
N LEU A 638 -7.87 13.41 -3.51
CA LEU A 638 -8.39 14.27 -2.44
C LEU A 638 -7.24 14.78 -1.57
N VAL A 639 -6.44 13.87 -0.98
CA VAL A 639 -5.27 14.19 -0.13
C VAL A 639 -4.31 15.19 -0.80
N LYS A 640 -4.11 15.10 -2.12
CA LYS A 640 -3.22 15.98 -2.90
C LYS A 640 -3.84 17.27 -3.44
N THR A 641 -5.14 17.28 -3.77
CA THR A 641 -5.77 18.34 -4.60
C THR A 641 -7.08 18.91 -4.05
N GLY A 642 -7.62 18.33 -2.98
CA GLY A 642 -8.89 18.76 -2.37
C GLY A 642 -10.15 18.14 -3.00
N VAL A 643 -10.01 17.31 -4.05
CA VAL A 643 -11.15 16.69 -4.76
C VAL A 643 -10.90 15.18 -4.96
N PRO A 644 -11.81 14.29 -4.51
CA PRO A 644 -11.70 12.85 -4.77
C PRO A 644 -12.17 12.48 -6.19
N THR A 645 -11.65 11.38 -6.72
CA THR A 645 -12.23 10.76 -7.93
C THR A 645 -13.37 9.81 -7.58
N ARG A 646 -14.27 9.52 -8.53
CA ARG A 646 -15.33 8.50 -8.34
C ARG A 646 -14.75 7.13 -8.01
N ALA A 647 -13.62 6.77 -8.60
CA ALA A 647 -12.91 5.51 -8.35
C ALA A 647 -12.39 5.42 -6.90
N GLU A 648 -11.88 6.52 -6.34
CA GLU A 648 -11.42 6.54 -4.94
C GLU A 648 -12.57 6.40 -3.93
N ILE A 649 -13.75 6.93 -4.23
CA ILE A 649 -14.95 6.72 -3.39
C ILE A 649 -15.39 5.24 -3.44
N THR A 650 -15.32 4.60 -4.61
CA THR A 650 -15.58 3.16 -4.76
C THR A 650 -14.53 2.32 -4.05
N ASP A 651 -13.24 2.69 -4.14
CA ASP A 651 -12.14 2.02 -3.44
C ASP A 651 -12.33 2.03 -1.91
N VAL A 652 -12.69 3.19 -1.34
CA VAL A 652 -13.06 3.29 0.08
C VAL A 652 -14.25 2.38 0.41
N ALA A 653 -15.24 2.27 -0.48
CA ALA A 653 -16.41 1.40 -0.28
C ALA A 653 -16.05 -0.10 -0.31
N CYS A 654 -15.10 -0.52 -1.15
CA CYS A 654 -14.54 -1.88 -1.15
C CYS A 654 -13.70 -2.16 0.11
N GLY A 655 -12.90 -1.18 0.54
CA GLY A 655 -12.01 -1.26 1.69
C GLY A 655 -12.70 -1.33 3.05
N ARG A 656 -14.01 -1.10 3.14
CA ARG A 656 -14.82 -1.25 4.38
C ARG A 656 -14.73 -2.64 5.01
N ARG A 657 -14.41 -3.67 4.20
CA ARG A 657 -14.23 -5.05 4.66
C ARG A 657 -12.88 -5.27 5.36
N ALA A 658 -11.92 -4.37 5.19
CA ALA A 658 -10.67 -4.38 5.92
C ALA A 658 -10.86 -3.86 7.34
N SER A 659 -9.97 -4.28 8.24
CA SER A 659 -9.98 -3.83 9.64
C SER A 659 -9.52 -2.38 9.79
N CYS A 660 -8.74 -1.89 8.84
CA CYS A 660 -8.25 -0.52 8.78
C CYS A 660 -8.08 -0.03 7.33
N ILE A 661 -8.27 1.27 7.10
CA ILE A 661 -7.95 1.97 5.85
C ILE A 661 -6.84 2.99 6.15
N MET A 662 -5.78 3.01 5.34
CA MET A 662 -4.63 3.91 5.51
C MET A 662 -4.61 5.04 4.48
N LEU A 663 -4.56 6.28 4.98
CA LEU A 663 -4.33 7.49 4.19
C LEU A 663 -2.84 7.89 4.16
N ASN A 664 -2.38 8.30 2.98
CA ASN A 664 -1.09 8.93 2.78
C ASN A 664 -1.10 10.39 3.27
N LYS A 665 0.08 10.98 3.51
CA LYS A 665 0.19 12.41 3.87
C LYS A 665 -0.02 13.33 2.66
N GLY A 666 -0.63 14.49 2.90
CA GLY A 666 -0.83 15.52 1.88
C GLY A 666 -1.57 16.75 2.41
N LYS A 667 -1.78 17.73 1.54
CA LYS A 667 -2.31 19.07 1.92
C LYS A 667 -3.73 19.03 2.49
N HIS A 668 -4.56 18.12 1.98
CA HIS A 668 -5.99 18.03 2.30
C HIS A 668 -6.31 16.77 3.12
N ILE A 669 -5.37 16.35 3.97
CA ILE A 669 -5.52 15.14 4.78
C ILE A 669 -6.64 15.28 5.83
N LEU A 670 -6.90 16.49 6.34
CA LEU A 670 -7.98 16.74 7.30
C LEU A 670 -9.37 16.58 6.66
N GLU A 671 -9.50 16.95 5.39
CA GLU A 671 -10.68 16.75 4.55
C GLU A 671 -10.81 15.28 4.13
N ALA A 672 -9.70 14.60 3.82
CA ALA A 672 -9.68 13.18 3.51
C ALA A 672 -10.10 12.30 4.69
N ILE A 673 -9.62 12.59 5.91
CA ILE A 673 -10.05 11.91 7.14
C ILE A 673 -11.56 12.10 7.36
N ALA A 674 -12.06 13.34 7.29
CA ALA A 674 -13.47 13.63 7.49
C ALA A 674 -14.38 12.99 6.41
N THR A 675 -13.91 12.94 5.16
CA THR A 675 -14.59 12.25 4.06
C THR A 675 -14.63 10.75 4.29
N LEU A 676 -13.51 10.15 4.70
CA LEU A 676 -13.40 8.72 5.00
C LEU A 676 -14.29 8.32 6.20
N ASP A 677 -14.25 9.09 7.29
CA ASP A 677 -15.10 8.95 8.47
C ASP A 677 -16.60 9.03 8.11
N THR A 678 -16.98 10.01 7.29
CA THR A 678 -18.37 10.15 6.77
C THR A 678 -18.79 8.94 5.94
N ILE A 679 -17.94 8.47 5.02
CA ILE A 679 -18.23 7.27 4.21
C ILE A 679 -18.34 6.05 5.13
N LEU A 680 -17.41 5.85 6.07
CA LEU A 680 -17.39 4.71 6.98
C LEU A 680 -18.60 4.67 7.93
N LYS A 681 -19.13 5.82 8.35
CA LYS A 681 -20.38 5.90 9.13
C LYS A 681 -21.63 5.67 8.28
N SER A 682 -21.68 6.19 7.04
CA SER A 682 -22.91 6.17 6.21
C SER A 682 -23.55 4.79 5.92
N SER A 683 -22.88 3.66 6.16
CA SER A 683 -23.49 2.33 5.99
C SER A 683 -24.28 1.84 7.21
N SER A 684 -24.16 2.45 8.39
CA SER A 684 -25.12 2.18 9.47
C SER A 684 -26.48 2.81 9.14
N THR A 685 -26.45 4.03 8.60
CA THR A 685 -27.61 4.76 8.08
C THR A 685 -27.87 4.40 6.60
N LYS A 686 -28.28 3.15 6.32
CA LYS A 686 -28.66 2.71 4.97
C LYS A 686 -29.52 3.78 4.26
N VAL A 687 -28.97 4.39 3.21
CA VAL A 687 -29.74 5.28 2.33
C VAL A 687 -30.80 4.43 1.64
N LYS A 688 -32.03 4.48 2.16
CA LYS A 688 -33.20 3.95 1.48
C LYS A 688 -33.42 4.80 0.23
N VAL A 689 -33.03 4.27 -0.93
CA VAL A 689 -33.60 4.71 -2.19
C VAL A 689 -35.11 4.53 -2.09
N GLU A 690 -35.89 5.56 -2.39
CA GLU A 690 -37.36 5.48 -2.45
C GLU A 690 -37.79 4.68 -3.69
N VAL A 691 -37.57 3.37 -3.63
CA VAL A 691 -38.19 2.42 -4.55
C VAL A 691 -39.68 2.43 -4.24
N LYS A 692 -40.45 3.20 -5.01
CA LYS A 692 -41.92 3.11 -4.99
C LYS A 692 -42.31 1.64 -5.17
N PRO A 693 -43.09 1.04 -4.25
CA PRO A 693 -43.58 -0.31 -4.45
C PRO A 693 -44.36 -0.39 -5.75
N PHE A 694 -44.13 -1.44 -6.54
CA PHE A 694 -45.07 -1.81 -7.61
C PHE A 694 -46.34 -2.35 -6.93
N VAL A 695 -47.27 -1.43 -6.65
CA VAL A 695 -48.64 -1.80 -6.30
C VAL A 695 -49.25 -2.43 -7.53
N LEU A 696 -49.51 -3.74 -7.48
CA LEU A 696 -50.30 -4.43 -8.49
C LEU A 696 -51.69 -3.77 -8.50
N SER A 697 -52.06 -3.19 -9.65
CA SER A 697 -53.39 -2.64 -9.83
C SER A 697 -54.39 -3.78 -9.98
N ASN A 698 -55.20 -4.00 -8.94
CA ASN A 698 -56.33 -4.92 -8.97
C ASN A 698 -57.41 -4.41 -9.94
N HIS A 699 -57.21 -4.62 -11.23
CA HIS A 699 -58.27 -4.56 -12.24
C HIS A 699 -59.09 -5.85 -12.20
N LEU A 700 -59.86 -6.00 -11.12
CA LEU A 700 -61.02 -6.88 -11.04
C LEU A 700 -62.21 -6.00 -10.63
N SER A 701 -62.97 -5.60 -11.65
CA SER A 701 -64.21 -4.82 -11.60
C SER A 701 -65.43 -5.74 -11.63
#